data_AF-A0A8E1QVZ1-F1
#
_entry.id   AF-A0A8E1QVZ1-F1
#
_cell.length_a   1.000
_cell.length_b   1.000
_cell.length_c   1.000
_cell.angle_alpha   90.00
_cell.angle_beta   90.00
_cell.angle_gamma   90.00
#
_symmetry.space_group_name_H-M   'P 1'
#
loop_
_entity.id
_entity.type
_entity.pdbx_description
1 polymer ?
#
loop_
_entity_poly.entity_id
_entity_poly.type
_entity_poly.pdbx_seq_one_letter_code
_entity_poly.pdbx_strand_id
1 'polypeptide(L)'
;MISVEKEGEGTTPEPTTDHSVSLNSQNNQMRLTLTNNDIKYYNTDEVKVSIDRANGIVNISPVNGTWTDAYTKTVKNISFAKAEDSGSEGDIDNPEGKVKILESKGWHESAFVKWEPFADASSYIVYVKGGQYEEYTKLDDQLVRNYGTYGRADATGLIAADNYSFKIVPVIEEKEQDAAANEVTGIKVINYKREGFCFLNGNTPGAYNADGTLKANARVIYVTANTAKTVTCPVIGDKEQTYTGLQAILNAYQKGKETRPLCVRIIGMIKDTDMDALLSNEGLQIKGKNNSVEMNITIEGIGEDATINGFGFLLRNAVNVELRNFGILNFMDDGVSLDTDNKYCWIHNLDLFYGQAGGDSDQAKGDGTIDIKGDSQYITVSSNHFFDSGKSSLCGMTSESGPNYISYNNNWFDHCDSRMPRIRTMSVHVWNNYFDGISKYGVGATSGSNVFVESNYFRATKCPMLISKQGSDISSDPKGTFSGEDGGMIKSFDNIMTEKTQYYKYVTYQEDNVQFDAYEAKTRDEQVPQDIKTLQGATSYNNFDTDASLMYDYEPVEAANVPSEVTGWYGAGRMNHGDFKWTFNNSIDDTDYNVNKELKEAVTNYKSSLIGIFGDENASSGETGGGETGGEPGDTETPVEGEIICDFTNSTPSNSAITMTGTKENYRKEDTIIDGVTYTNSLKMESGTEISFSTTEKMTLTIYFGSSSTKYNIKVDDVKIEGDSSSKSLTTTIEQGSHKITKADSCTIALIKLTPIAE
;
A
#
# COMPACT_ATOMS: atom_id res chain seq x y z
N MET A 1 12.61 24.29 -6.73
CA MET A 1 13.32 24.00 -8.00
C MET A 1 14.44 25.01 -8.27
N ILE A 2 15.58 24.56 -8.80
CA ILE A 2 16.63 25.43 -9.35
C ILE A 2 16.74 25.13 -10.86
N SER A 3 16.21 26.01 -11.71
CA SER A 3 16.34 25.89 -13.17
C SER A 3 17.70 26.41 -13.65
N VAL A 4 18.40 25.63 -14.48
CA VAL A 4 19.67 26.06 -15.08
C VAL A 4 19.34 26.87 -16.34
N GLU A 5 19.28 28.21 -16.23
CA GLU A 5 18.79 29.16 -17.25
C GLU A 5 19.59 29.24 -18.57
N LYS A 6 20.55 28.34 -18.79
CA LYS A 6 21.23 28.19 -20.08
C LYS A 6 21.20 26.72 -20.45
N GLU A 7 20.28 26.35 -21.34
CA GLU A 7 20.39 25.11 -22.11
C GLU A 7 21.75 25.13 -22.81
N GLY A 8 22.70 24.35 -22.30
CA GLY A 8 23.92 24.08 -23.02
C GLY A 8 23.58 23.10 -24.12
N GLU A 9 23.60 23.52 -25.37
CA GLU A 9 23.78 22.60 -26.50
C GLU A 9 25.16 21.93 -26.34
N GLY A 10 25.23 20.83 -25.58
CA GLY A 10 26.48 20.18 -25.24
C GLY A 10 26.31 18.69 -25.08
N THR A 11 26.82 17.91 -26.04
CA THR A 11 26.99 16.45 -25.97
C THR A 11 28.26 16.06 -25.21
N THR A 12 28.69 16.87 -24.24
CA THR A 12 29.91 16.64 -23.46
C THR A 12 29.73 15.46 -22.48
N PRO A 13 30.82 14.75 -22.13
CA PRO A 13 30.70 13.44 -21.51
C PRO A 13 30.11 13.50 -20.10
N GLU A 14 29.22 12.55 -19.83
CA GLU A 14 28.85 12.11 -18.48
C GLU A 14 30.10 11.60 -17.72
N PRO A 15 30.05 11.53 -16.37
CA PRO A 15 31.14 10.97 -15.60
C PRO A 15 31.47 9.55 -16.06
N THR A 16 32.76 9.20 -16.05
CA THR A 16 33.24 7.88 -16.47
C THR A 16 32.87 6.75 -15.49
N THR A 17 32.42 7.12 -14.29
CA THR A 17 31.92 6.23 -13.24
C THR A 17 30.71 6.92 -12.63
N ASP A 18 29.58 6.22 -12.57
CA ASP A 18 28.31 6.75 -12.08
C ASP A 18 28.11 6.27 -10.64
N HIS A 19 28.00 7.20 -9.69
CA HIS A 19 27.75 6.91 -8.28
C HIS A 19 26.31 7.26 -7.86
N SER A 20 25.41 7.49 -8.83
CA SER A 20 24.00 7.63 -8.52
C SER A 20 23.41 6.33 -7.99
N VAL A 21 22.38 6.47 -7.16
CA VAL A 21 21.61 5.37 -6.58
C VAL A 21 20.26 5.22 -7.27
N SER A 22 19.55 4.14 -6.98
CA SER A 22 18.15 3.99 -7.36
C SER A 22 17.27 4.95 -6.56
N LEU A 23 16.06 5.21 -7.08
CA LEU A 23 15.02 5.86 -6.29
C LEU A 23 14.80 5.07 -4.99
N ASN A 24 14.81 5.76 -3.86
CA ASN A 24 14.49 5.18 -2.55
C ASN A 24 13.65 6.19 -1.78
N SER A 25 12.36 5.89 -1.60
CA SER A 25 11.41 6.74 -0.88
C SER A 25 11.76 6.89 0.60
N GLN A 26 12.58 6.02 1.18
CA GLN A 26 12.99 6.11 2.59
C GLN A 26 14.06 7.19 2.83
N ASN A 27 14.70 7.70 1.77
CA ASN A 27 15.76 8.69 1.87
C ASN A 27 15.37 10.01 1.22
N ASN A 28 15.86 11.11 1.77
CA ASN A 28 15.81 12.40 1.08
C ASN A 28 16.81 12.35 -0.08
N GLN A 29 16.33 12.47 -1.32
CA GLN A 29 17.16 12.31 -2.51
C GLN A 29 17.18 13.57 -3.37
N MET A 30 18.38 13.97 -3.80
CA MET A 30 18.55 14.93 -4.89
C MET A 30 18.32 14.20 -6.22
N ARG A 31 17.64 14.87 -7.14
CA ARG A 31 17.33 14.38 -8.49
C ARG A 31 17.94 15.30 -9.53
N LEU A 32 18.80 14.75 -10.38
CA LEU A 32 19.35 15.44 -11.54
C LEU A 32 18.65 14.94 -12.79
N THR A 33 17.84 15.80 -13.41
CA THR A 33 17.28 15.52 -14.73
C THR A 33 18.29 15.97 -15.77
N LEU A 34 18.70 15.05 -16.64
CA LEU A 34 19.63 15.31 -17.72
C LEU A 34 18.90 15.80 -18.97
N THR A 35 19.64 16.33 -19.95
CA THR A 35 19.09 16.88 -21.20
C THR A 35 18.46 15.81 -22.10
N ASN A 36 18.85 14.55 -21.93
CA ASN A 36 18.19 13.40 -22.57
C ASN A 36 16.96 12.89 -21.78
N ASN A 37 16.60 13.59 -20.69
CA ASN A 37 15.56 13.25 -19.73
C ASN A 37 15.83 11.99 -18.87
N ASP A 38 17.07 11.50 -18.82
CA ASP A 38 17.48 10.55 -17.78
C ASP A 38 17.52 11.25 -16.42
N ILE A 39 17.32 10.47 -15.36
CA ILE A 39 17.29 10.99 -13.99
C ILE A 39 18.29 10.23 -13.14
N LYS A 40 19.11 10.97 -12.39
CA LYS A 40 20.09 10.43 -11.44
C LYS A 40 19.70 10.81 -10.02
N TYR A 41 19.77 9.86 -9.09
CA TYR A 41 19.44 10.06 -7.68
C TYR A 41 20.69 10.03 -6.83
N TYR A 42 20.74 10.88 -5.81
CA TYR A 42 21.79 10.87 -4.79
C TYR A 42 21.16 11.13 -3.42
N ASN A 43 21.53 10.34 -2.41
CA ASN A 43 21.09 10.56 -1.04
C ASN A 43 21.68 11.87 -0.51
N THR A 44 20.82 12.80 -0.07
CA THR A 44 21.20 14.19 0.23
C THR A 44 22.12 14.35 1.44
N ASP A 45 22.11 13.38 2.34
CA ASP A 45 22.99 13.26 3.50
C ASP A 45 24.39 12.73 3.14
N GLU A 46 24.52 12.03 2.01
CA GLU A 46 25.78 11.43 1.56
C GLU A 46 26.59 12.33 0.60
N VAL A 47 25.94 13.29 -0.08
CA VAL A 47 26.59 14.09 -1.14
C VAL A 47 26.57 15.60 -0.90
N LYS A 48 27.52 16.29 -1.55
CA LYS A 48 27.57 17.74 -1.70
C LYS A 48 27.59 18.11 -3.18
N VAL A 49 27.01 19.26 -3.50
CA VAL A 49 26.85 19.74 -4.88
C VAL A 49 27.59 21.05 -5.07
N SER A 50 28.32 21.18 -6.19
CA SER A 50 28.88 22.46 -6.62
C SER A 50 28.52 22.74 -8.08
N ILE A 51 28.18 23.99 -8.39
CA ILE A 51 27.74 24.42 -9.72
C ILE A 51 28.73 25.46 -10.26
N ASP A 52 29.52 25.06 -11.25
CA ASP A 52 30.34 25.96 -12.04
C ASP A 52 29.50 26.49 -13.22
N ARG A 53 28.85 27.64 -13.01
CA ARG A 53 28.01 28.28 -14.04
C ARG A 53 28.80 28.77 -15.25
N ALA A 54 30.09 29.09 -15.09
CA ALA A 54 30.90 29.63 -16.17
C ALA A 54 31.19 28.55 -17.22
N ASN A 55 31.47 27.34 -16.75
CA ASN A 55 31.75 26.18 -17.61
C ASN A 55 30.51 25.30 -17.84
N GLY A 56 29.43 25.52 -17.08
CA GLY A 56 28.20 24.74 -17.15
C GLY A 56 28.35 23.35 -16.53
N ILE A 57 29.12 23.21 -15.45
CA ILE A 57 29.41 21.93 -14.80
C ILE A 57 28.64 21.83 -13.48
N VAL A 58 27.93 20.73 -13.29
CA VAL A 58 27.38 20.32 -11.98
C VAL A 58 28.23 19.18 -11.46
N ASN A 59 28.91 19.39 -10.33
CA ASN A 59 29.70 18.36 -9.67
C ASN A 59 28.97 17.85 -8.44
N ILE A 60 28.89 16.53 -8.32
CA ILE A 60 28.42 15.81 -7.14
C ILE A 60 29.61 15.07 -6.57
N SER A 61 29.86 15.25 -5.28
CA SER A 61 30.95 14.59 -4.57
C SER A 61 30.40 14.09 -3.24
N PRO A 62 31.02 13.08 -2.61
CA PRO A 62 30.56 12.64 -1.31
C PRO A 62 30.89 13.71 -0.26
N VAL A 63 30.08 13.78 0.80
CA VAL A 63 30.42 14.52 2.02
C VAL A 63 31.72 13.96 2.59
N ASN A 64 31.81 12.63 2.66
CA ASN A 64 32.97 11.86 3.12
C ASN A 64 33.50 10.97 1.99
N GLY A 65 34.63 11.34 1.36
CA GLY A 65 35.25 10.54 0.29
C GLY A 65 35.96 11.39 -0.76
N THR A 66 36.36 10.76 -1.87
CA THR A 66 37.23 11.38 -2.89
C THR A 66 36.71 11.30 -4.33
N TRP A 67 35.53 10.71 -4.58
CA TRP A 67 34.96 10.66 -5.94
C TRP A 67 34.27 11.97 -6.33
N THR A 68 34.07 12.17 -7.64
CA THR A 68 33.27 13.29 -8.17
C THR A 68 32.62 12.89 -9.49
N ASP A 69 31.31 13.04 -9.54
CA ASP A 69 30.51 12.92 -10.76
C ASP A 69 30.33 14.32 -11.35
N ALA A 70 30.93 14.56 -12.53
CA ALA A 70 30.95 15.87 -13.18
C ALA A 70 30.06 15.87 -14.43
N TYR A 71 28.88 16.50 -14.34
CA TYR A 71 27.93 16.64 -15.45
C TYR A 71 28.19 17.97 -16.15
N THR A 72 28.80 17.92 -17.32
CA THR A 72 29.14 19.12 -18.10
C THR A 72 28.07 19.40 -19.15
N LYS A 73 27.27 20.44 -18.93
CA LYS A 73 26.19 20.94 -19.82
C LYS A 73 25.07 19.94 -20.09
N THR A 74 25.02 18.85 -19.34
CA THR A 74 24.01 17.79 -19.49
C THR A 74 22.90 17.88 -18.45
N VAL A 75 23.02 18.70 -17.40
CA VAL A 75 21.94 18.86 -16.39
C VAL A 75 20.91 19.88 -16.86
N LYS A 76 19.66 19.42 -17.03
CA LYS A 76 18.49 20.22 -17.37
C LYS A 76 17.82 20.81 -16.11
N ASN A 77 17.69 20.01 -15.05
CA ASN A 77 17.03 20.41 -13.80
C ASN A 77 17.65 19.74 -12.57
N ILE A 78 17.61 20.44 -11.43
CA ILE A 78 17.92 19.89 -10.11
C ILE A 78 16.68 20.04 -9.22
N SER A 79 16.15 18.91 -8.75
CA SER A 79 15.03 18.84 -7.81
C SER A 79 15.37 17.93 -6.63
N PHE A 80 14.47 17.86 -5.65
CA PHE A 80 14.64 17.06 -4.45
C PHE A 80 13.35 16.28 -4.21
N ALA A 81 13.48 15.01 -3.83
CA ALA A 81 12.42 14.17 -3.33
C ALA A 81 12.61 14.01 -1.81
N LYS A 82 11.52 14.12 -1.06
CA LYS A 82 11.53 13.89 0.39
C LYS A 82 11.55 12.40 0.69
N ALA A 83 12.08 12.06 1.86
CA ALA A 83 11.82 10.77 2.48
C ALA A 83 10.33 10.65 2.86
N GLU A 84 9.83 9.43 2.86
CA GLU A 84 8.48 9.09 3.29
C GLU A 84 8.28 9.35 4.79
N ASP A 85 7.05 9.74 5.15
CA ASP A 85 6.66 9.87 6.56
C ASP A 85 6.50 8.47 7.17
N SER A 86 7.01 8.26 8.39
CA SER A 86 6.96 6.97 9.11
C SER A 86 5.93 6.95 10.26
N GLY A 87 5.11 7.99 10.35
CA GLY A 87 4.23 8.28 11.46
C GLY A 87 5.02 8.74 12.69
N SER A 88 4.32 9.36 13.64
CA SER A 88 4.91 9.75 14.93
C SER A 88 4.44 8.79 16.02
N GLU A 89 5.39 8.22 16.75
CA GLU A 89 5.12 7.43 17.96
C GLU A 89 4.56 8.32 19.07
N GLY A 90 3.58 7.81 19.81
CA GLY A 90 3.11 8.45 21.03
C GLY A 90 4.19 8.41 22.12
N ASP A 91 4.02 9.26 23.13
CA ASP A 91 4.88 9.30 24.30
C ASP A 91 4.58 8.08 25.19
N ILE A 92 5.34 7.00 24.98
CA ILE A 92 5.19 5.73 25.71
C ILE A 92 6.11 5.72 26.94
N ASP A 93 5.52 5.55 28.12
CA ASP A 93 6.21 5.18 29.35
C ASP A 93 5.73 3.79 29.82
N ASN A 94 6.65 2.91 30.19
CA ASN A 94 6.35 1.53 30.59
C ASN A 94 6.80 1.28 32.04
N PRO A 95 6.11 1.87 33.03
CA PRO A 95 6.44 1.67 34.43
C PRO A 95 6.21 0.22 34.87
N GLU A 96 7.05 -0.25 35.79
CA GLU A 96 6.95 -1.62 36.34
C GLU A 96 5.58 -1.89 36.98
N GLY A 97 5.04 -3.09 36.74
CA GLY A 97 3.77 -3.54 37.30
C GLY A 97 2.51 -3.03 36.59
N LYS A 98 2.66 -2.29 35.47
CA LYS A 98 1.55 -1.84 34.64
C LYS A 98 1.51 -2.56 33.29
N VAL A 99 0.41 -2.38 32.54
CA VAL A 99 0.31 -2.84 31.14
C VAL A 99 1.47 -2.29 30.33
N LYS A 100 2.20 -3.17 29.62
CA LYS A 100 3.32 -2.76 28.77
C LYS A 100 2.82 -2.40 27.38
N ILE A 101 2.91 -1.12 27.02
CA ILE A 101 2.56 -0.60 25.69
C ILE A 101 3.74 -0.86 24.74
N LEU A 102 3.43 -1.38 23.55
CA LEU A 102 4.39 -1.75 22.52
C LEU A 102 4.53 -0.69 21.44
N GLU A 103 3.42 -0.11 21.02
CA GLU A 103 3.33 0.83 19.90
C GLU A 103 2.03 1.63 20.04
N SER A 104 2.04 2.92 19.71
CA SER A 104 0.84 3.74 19.58
C SER A 104 1.07 4.91 18.63
N LYS A 105 0.43 4.85 17.47
CA LYS A 105 0.53 5.88 16.44
C LYS A 105 -0.85 6.39 16.03
N GLY A 106 -0.88 7.62 15.54
CA GLY A 106 -2.06 8.17 14.88
C GLY A 106 -1.98 8.01 13.37
N TRP A 107 -3.16 7.96 12.75
CA TRP A 107 -3.36 7.78 11.32
C TRP A 107 -4.47 8.73 10.82
N HIS A 108 -5.04 8.48 9.64
CA HIS A 108 -6.19 9.22 9.15
C HIS A 108 -7.43 8.95 10.00
N GLU A 109 -7.89 10.00 10.71
CA GLU A 109 -9.13 10.01 11.51
C GLU A 109 -9.21 8.88 12.53
N SER A 110 -8.05 8.39 12.93
CA SER A 110 -7.90 7.22 13.76
C SER A 110 -6.57 7.21 14.46
N ALA A 111 -6.49 6.47 15.56
CA ALA A 111 -5.26 6.17 16.26
C ALA A 111 -5.35 4.77 16.83
N PHE A 112 -4.21 4.13 17.06
CA PHE A 112 -4.17 2.80 17.66
C PHE A 112 -3.18 2.72 18.81
N VAL A 113 -3.34 1.69 19.63
CA VAL A 113 -2.36 1.26 20.64
C VAL A 113 -2.26 -0.26 20.65
N LYS A 114 -1.04 -0.78 20.75
CA LYS A 114 -0.70 -2.19 20.94
C LYS A 114 -0.05 -2.39 22.32
N TRP A 115 -0.35 -3.50 23.00
CA TRP A 115 0.23 -3.81 24.32
C TRP A 115 0.45 -5.31 24.50
N GLU A 116 1.35 -5.69 25.40
CA GLU A 116 1.51 -7.09 25.82
C GLU A 116 0.36 -7.53 26.74
N PRO A 117 -0.18 -8.75 26.59
CA PRO A 117 -1.19 -9.26 27.49
C PRO A 117 -0.67 -9.29 28.94
N PHE A 118 -1.37 -8.58 29.81
CA PHE A 118 -1.14 -8.53 31.25
C PHE A 118 -1.54 -9.86 31.91
N ALA A 119 -0.74 -10.30 32.89
CA ALA A 119 -0.97 -11.55 33.59
C ALA A 119 -2.37 -11.61 34.22
N ASP A 120 -3.03 -12.76 34.09
CA ASP A 120 -4.38 -13.05 34.60
C ASP A 120 -5.52 -12.17 34.05
N ALA A 121 -5.24 -11.25 33.12
CA ALA A 121 -6.27 -10.43 32.49
C ALA A 121 -7.12 -11.24 31.51
N SER A 122 -8.44 -11.20 31.67
CA SER A 122 -9.40 -11.83 30.76
C SER A 122 -9.87 -10.89 29.64
N SER A 123 -9.83 -9.59 29.88
CA SER A 123 -10.19 -8.55 28.92
C SER A 123 -9.55 -7.21 29.27
N TYR A 124 -9.81 -6.18 28.47
CA TYR A 124 -9.32 -4.82 28.69
C TYR A 124 -10.45 -3.82 28.46
N ILE A 125 -10.40 -2.72 29.19
CA ILE A 125 -11.17 -1.52 28.88
C ILE A 125 -10.19 -0.46 28.43
N VAL A 126 -10.41 0.04 27.22
CA VAL A 126 -9.55 1.05 26.61
C VAL A 126 -10.33 2.35 26.47
N TYR A 127 -9.69 3.44 26.84
CA TYR A 127 -10.25 4.79 26.76
C TYR A 127 -9.39 5.66 25.84
N VAL A 128 -10.04 6.61 25.16
CA VAL A 128 -9.38 7.67 24.38
C VAL A 128 -9.69 9.04 24.97
N LYS A 129 -8.72 9.94 24.95
CA LYS A 129 -8.84 11.37 25.33
C LYS A 129 -8.06 12.23 24.34
N GLY A 130 -8.40 13.51 24.20
CA GLY A 130 -7.76 14.45 23.27
C GLY A 130 -8.63 14.75 22.06
N GLY A 131 -8.24 15.76 21.28
CA GLY A 131 -9.05 16.29 20.19
C GLY A 131 -10.49 16.60 20.61
N GLN A 132 -11.45 15.83 20.08
CA GLN A 132 -12.89 15.96 20.39
C GLN A 132 -13.32 15.45 21.77
N TYR A 133 -12.43 14.78 22.52
CA TYR A 133 -12.75 14.20 23.83
C TYR A 133 -12.03 14.94 24.96
N GLU A 134 -12.78 15.75 25.71
CA GLU A 134 -12.26 16.47 26.89
C GLU A 134 -11.85 15.52 28.02
N GLU A 135 -12.58 14.40 28.17
CA GLU A 135 -12.37 13.38 29.19
C GLU A 135 -12.16 12.00 28.55
N TYR A 136 -11.58 11.06 29.31
CA TYR A 136 -11.44 9.67 28.86
C TYR A 136 -12.79 9.08 28.51
N THR A 137 -12.95 8.76 27.24
CA THR A 137 -14.15 8.16 26.68
C THR A 137 -13.83 6.71 26.36
N LYS A 138 -14.65 5.79 26.90
CA LYS A 138 -14.49 4.35 26.66
C LYS A 138 -14.70 4.05 25.17
N LEU A 139 -13.82 3.24 24.59
CA LEU A 139 -14.02 2.68 23.25
C LEU A 139 -15.06 1.57 23.27
N ASP A 140 -15.74 1.39 22.13
CA ASP A 140 -16.58 0.21 21.93
C ASP A 140 -15.74 -1.06 22.05
N ASP A 141 -16.27 -2.07 22.75
CA ASP A 141 -15.53 -3.29 23.08
C ASP A 141 -15.03 -4.00 21.80
N GLN A 142 -15.76 -3.88 20.68
CA GLN A 142 -15.38 -4.46 19.39
C GLN A 142 -14.06 -3.93 18.82
N LEU A 143 -13.65 -2.73 19.24
CA LEU A 143 -12.40 -2.12 18.81
C LEU A 143 -11.20 -2.61 19.63
N VAL A 144 -11.41 -3.38 20.71
CA VAL A 144 -10.38 -3.89 21.62
C VAL A 144 -10.12 -5.38 21.31
N ARG A 145 -9.09 -5.63 20.51
CA ARG A 145 -8.86 -6.89 19.79
C ARG A 145 -7.66 -7.66 20.34
N ASN A 146 -7.75 -8.99 20.28
CA ASN A 146 -6.76 -9.93 20.76
C ASN A 146 -6.06 -10.62 19.59
N TYR A 147 -4.73 -10.55 19.56
CA TYR A 147 -3.86 -11.19 18.57
C TYR A 147 -2.98 -12.30 19.20
N GLY A 148 -3.24 -12.65 20.46
CA GLY A 148 -2.53 -13.71 21.20
C GLY A 148 -1.28 -13.20 21.88
N THR A 149 -0.30 -12.72 21.11
CA THR A 149 0.96 -12.17 21.66
C THR A 149 0.86 -10.70 22.03
N TYR A 150 -0.16 -10.00 21.52
CA TYR A 150 -0.46 -8.61 21.85
C TYR A 150 -1.97 -8.35 21.82
N GLY A 151 -2.40 -7.35 22.56
CA GLY A 151 -3.69 -6.70 22.39
C GLY A 151 -3.54 -5.44 21.53
N ARG A 152 -4.61 -5.07 20.83
CA ARG A 152 -4.66 -3.86 20.01
C ARG A 152 -6.01 -3.16 20.18
N ALA A 153 -6.01 -1.84 20.21
CA ALA A 153 -7.23 -1.05 20.16
C ALA A 153 -7.10 0.09 19.15
N ASP A 154 -8.19 0.39 18.45
CA ASP A 154 -8.22 1.43 17.43
C ASP A 154 -9.39 2.37 17.71
N ALA A 155 -9.11 3.64 17.95
CA ALA A 155 -10.13 4.68 17.99
C ALA A 155 -10.32 5.23 16.57
N THR A 156 -11.55 5.30 16.07
CA THR A 156 -11.87 5.80 14.72
C THR A 156 -12.95 6.88 14.76
N GLY A 157 -12.98 7.73 13.73
CA GLY A 157 -13.86 8.89 13.67
C GLY A 157 -13.34 10.07 14.50
N LEU A 158 -12.02 10.22 14.53
CA LEU A 158 -11.30 11.27 15.26
C LEU A 158 -11.07 12.48 14.36
N ILE A 159 -11.20 13.69 14.91
CA ILE A 159 -10.72 14.92 14.27
C ILE A 159 -9.19 14.96 14.27
N ALA A 160 -8.59 15.67 13.31
CA ALA A 160 -7.16 15.97 13.36
C ALA A 160 -6.78 16.74 14.65
N ALA A 161 -5.85 16.18 15.43
CA ALA A 161 -5.24 16.80 16.62
C ALA A 161 -3.91 16.09 16.95
N ASP A 162 -3.06 16.73 17.74
CA ASP A 162 -1.72 16.25 18.13
C ASP A 162 -1.60 15.81 19.59
N ASN A 163 -2.73 15.69 20.29
CA ASN A 163 -2.78 15.50 21.74
C ASN A 163 -3.63 14.31 22.17
N TYR A 164 -3.86 13.33 21.29
CA TYR A 164 -4.60 12.13 21.67
C TYR A 164 -3.83 11.28 22.68
N SER A 165 -4.57 10.56 23.51
CA SER A 165 -4.03 9.66 24.52
C SER A 165 -4.90 8.41 24.64
N PHE A 166 -4.28 7.26 24.89
CA PHE A 166 -4.96 6.01 25.25
C PHE A 166 -4.68 5.64 26.69
N LYS A 167 -5.71 5.19 27.41
CA LYS A 167 -5.57 4.51 28.72
C LYS A 167 -6.06 3.07 28.58
N ILE A 168 -5.21 2.10 28.94
CA ILE A 168 -5.48 0.67 28.83
C ILE A 168 -5.59 0.09 30.23
N VAL A 169 -6.77 -0.43 30.58
CA VAL A 169 -7.07 -0.99 31.91
C VAL A 169 -7.29 -2.50 31.80
N PRO A 170 -6.45 -3.36 32.39
CA PRO A 170 -6.69 -4.80 32.40
C PRO A 170 -7.87 -5.14 33.31
N VAL A 171 -8.65 -6.15 32.92
CA VAL A 171 -9.77 -6.69 33.69
C VAL A 171 -9.40 -8.08 34.19
N ILE A 172 -9.35 -8.24 35.51
CA ILE A 172 -9.04 -9.51 36.20
C ILE A 172 -10.22 -9.87 37.08
N GLU A 173 -10.72 -11.10 36.97
CA GLU A 173 -11.93 -11.56 37.68
C GLU A 173 -13.12 -10.60 37.52
N GLU A 174 -13.38 -10.16 36.28
CA GLU A 174 -14.46 -9.21 35.91
C GLU A 174 -14.34 -7.82 36.56
N LYS A 175 -13.17 -7.45 37.08
CA LYS A 175 -12.91 -6.15 37.70
C LYS A 175 -11.77 -5.41 37.04
N GLU A 176 -12.02 -4.14 36.74
CA GLU A 176 -10.99 -3.19 36.30
C GLU A 176 -9.89 -3.07 37.35
N GLN A 177 -8.64 -3.18 36.88
CA GLN A 177 -7.45 -3.03 37.70
C GLN A 177 -6.75 -1.71 37.38
N ASP A 178 -7.34 -0.59 37.83
CA ASP A 178 -6.80 0.77 37.58
C ASP A 178 -5.33 0.93 38.00
N ALA A 179 -4.89 0.24 39.05
CA ALA A 179 -3.51 0.30 39.51
C ALA A 179 -2.51 -0.29 38.50
N ALA A 180 -2.97 -1.23 37.65
CA ALA A 180 -2.19 -1.84 36.58
C ALA A 180 -2.38 -1.13 35.23
N ALA A 181 -3.24 -0.11 35.14
CA ALA A 181 -3.51 0.58 33.88
C ALA A 181 -2.32 1.41 33.42
N ASN A 182 -2.03 1.39 32.12
CA ASN A 182 -1.01 2.25 31.52
C ASN A 182 -1.61 3.25 30.53
N GLU A 183 -0.86 4.32 30.26
CA GLU A 183 -1.26 5.43 29.42
C GLU A 183 -0.15 5.79 28.42
N VAL A 184 -0.56 6.16 27.22
CA VAL A 184 0.28 6.77 26.18
C VAL A 184 -0.35 8.09 25.74
N THR A 185 0.48 9.10 25.49
CA THR A 185 0.02 10.47 25.15
C THR A 185 0.69 11.01 23.89
N GLY A 186 0.40 12.25 23.47
CA GLY A 186 1.10 12.90 22.36
C GLY A 186 0.80 12.31 20.97
N ILE A 187 -0.30 11.57 20.82
CA ILE A 187 -0.62 10.88 19.56
C ILE A 187 -1.20 11.87 18.55
N LYS A 188 -0.60 11.91 17.35
CA LYS A 188 -1.00 12.80 16.25
C LYS A 188 -1.89 12.12 15.22
N VAL A 189 -3.11 12.61 15.10
CA VAL A 189 -4.12 12.21 14.12
C VAL A 189 -4.24 13.29 13.05
N ILE A 190 -4.43 12.88 11.79
CA ILE A 190 -4.68 13.78 10.66
C ILE A 190 -6.01 13.43 9.99
N ASN A 191 -6.55 14.31 9.16
CA ASN A 191 -7.75 14.02 8.38
C ASN A 191 -7.40 13.26 7.10
N TYR A 192 -8.34 12.51 6.52
CA TYR A 192 -8.24 12.15 5.10
C TYR A 192 -8.29 13.41 4.22
N LYS A 193 -7.56 13.42 3.11
CA LYS A 193 -7.63 14.48 2.09
C LYS A 193 -8.92 14.31 1.29
N ARG A 194 -9.83 15.28 1.40
CA ARG A 194 -11.15 15.26 0.76
C ARG A 194 -11.11 15.99 -0.58
N GLU A 195 -10.30 15.43 -1.47
CA GLU A 195 -9.97 16.01 -2.77
C GLU A 195 -10.39 15.05 -3.89
N GLY A 196 -11.16 15.57 -4.86
CA GLY A 196 -11.73 14.75 -5.92
C GLY A 196 -13.14 15.18 -6.31
N PHE A 197 -13.64 14.69 -7.44
CA PHE A 197 -14.96 15.07 -7.93
C PHE A 197 -16.11 14.62 -7.03
N CYS A 198 -15.93 13.59 -6.18
CA CYS A 198 -16.97 13.20 -5.23
C CYS A 198 -17.22 14.26 -4.14
N PHE A 199 -16.30 15.23 -3.96
CA PHE A 199 -16.36 16.32 -3.00
C PHE A 199 -16.79 17.66 -3.61
N LEU A 200 -17.05 17.71 -4.92
CA LEU A 200 -17.44 18.93 -5.61
C LEU A 200 -18.62 19.61 -4.90
N ASN A 201 -18.56 20.93 -4.78
CA ASN A 201 -19.54 21.75 -4.04
C ASN A 201 -19.66 21.41 -2.54
N GLY A 202 -18.59 20.88 -1.92
CA GLY A 202 -18.54 20.57 -0.49
C GLY A 202 -19.31 19.30 -0.11
N ASN A 203 -19.60 18.43 -1.06
CA ASN A 203 -20.22 17.14 -0.78
C ASN A 203 -19.31 16.26 0.08
N THR A 204 -19.88 15.46 0.98
CA THR A 204 -19.12 14.51 1.81
C THR A 204 -19.79 13.13 1.75
N PRO A 205 -19.24 12.19 0.96
CA PRO A 205 -19.77 10.82 0.85
C PRO A 205 -19.81 10.08 2.20
N GLY A 206 -20.64 9.05 2.29
CA GLY A 206 -20.62 8.12 3.43
C GLY A 206 -21.26 8.66 4.70
N ALA A 207 -20.86 8.10 5.84
CA ALA A 207 -21.39 8.33 7.18
C ALA A 207 -20.59 9.35 8.00
N TYR A 208 -19.54 9.93 7.44
CA TYR A 208 -18.63 10.85 8.12
C TYR A 208 -18.76 12.29 7.62
N ASN A 209 -18.52 13.25 8.52
CA ASN A 209 -18.39 14.66 8.21
C ASN A 209 -17.02 14.96 7.59
N ALA A 210 -16.84 16.20 7.12
CA ALA A 210 -15.58 16.68 6.56
C ALA A 210 -14.42 16.70 7.58
N ASP A 211 -14.72 16.73 8.87
CA ASP A 211 -13.73 16.73 9.96
C ASP A 211 -13.39 15.33 10.48
N GLY A 212 -13.99 14.29 9.92
CA GLY A 212 -13.77 12.89 10.33
C GLY A 212 -14.71 12.38 11.42
N THR A 213 -15.57 13.22 12.00
CA THR A 213 -16.58 12.76 12.97
C THR A 213 -17.76 12.09 12.27
N LEU A 214 -18.45 11.18 12.95
CA LEU A 214 -19.69 10.58 12.44
C LEU A 214 -20.78 11.66 12.24
N LYS A 215 -21.52 11.57 11.13
CA LYS A 215 -22.72 12.37 10.89
C LYS A 215 -23.76 12.12 11.99
N ALA A 216 -24.58 13.14 12.26
CA ALA A 216 -25.61 13.05 13.28
C ALA A 216 -26.55 11.85 13.04
N ASN A 217 -26.83 11.10 14.11
CA ASN A 217 -27.65 9.88 14.09
C ASN A 217 -27.13 8.73 13.20
N ALA A 218 -25.84 8.75 12.83
CA ALA A 218 -25.22 7.64 12.14
C ALA A 218 -25.40 6.34 12.93
N ARG A 219 -25.73 5.27 12.23
CA ARG A 219 -25.81 3.91 12.74
C ARG A 219 -24.44 3.27 12.56
N VAL A 220 -23.82 2.82 13.64
CA VAL A 220 -22.57 2.06 13.57
C VAL A 220 -22.90 0.59 13.81
N ILE A 221 -22.44 -0.29 12.93
CA ILE A 221 -22.49 -1.74 13.12
C ILE A 221 -21.09 -2.34 12.95
N TYR A 222 -20.79 -3.34 13.76
CA TYR A 222 -19.53 -4.09 13.69
C TYR A 222 -19.77 -5.44 13.03
N VAL A 223 -18.92 -5.78 12.07
CA VAL A 223 -19.04 -7.01 11.30
C VAL A 223 -17.71 -7.76 11.29
N THR A 224 -17.78 -9.02 11.69
CA THR A 224 -16.72 -10.03 11.69
C THR A 224 -17.21 -11.24 10.90
N ALA A 225 -16.34 -12.21 10.63
CA ALA A 225 -16.72 -13.51 10.05
C ALA A 225 -17.93 -14.13 10.76
N ASN A 226 -17.95 -14.14 12.10
CA ASN A 226 -19.02 -14.77 12.87
C ASN A 226 -20.32 -13.94 12.93
N THR A 227 -20.25 -12.64 12.69
CA THR A 227 -21.40 -11.74 12.84
C THR A 227 -21.99 -11.28 11.51
N ALA A 228 -21.34 -11.51 10.37
CA ALA A 228 -21.87 -11.14 9.05
C ALA A 228 -23.30 -11.62 8.79
N LYS A 229 -23.65 -12.83 9.27
CA LYS A 229 -25.02 -13.40 9.20
C LYS A 229 -26.00 -12.90 10.24
N THR A 230 -25.52 -12.37 11.36
CA THR A 230 -26.31 -12.20 12.59
C THR A 230 -26.37 -10.75 13.08
N VAL A 231 -25.51 -9.87 12.57
CA VAL A 231 -25.53 -8.44 12.85
C VAL A 231 -26.90 -7.86 12.54
N THR A 232 -27.38 -6.94 13.38
CA THR A 232 -28.72 -6.38 13.23
C THR A 232 -28.71 -4.86 13.16
N CYS A 233 -29.64 -4.30 12.39
CA CYS A 233 -29.88 -2.87 12.36
C CYS A 233 -31.38 -2.59 12.16
N PRO A 234 -32.00 -1.75 13.01
CA PRO A 234 -33.29 -1.13 12.71
C PRO A 234 -33.16 -0.21 11.50
N VAL A 235 -34.06 -0.37 10.53
CA VAL A 235 -34.11 0.44 9.30
C VAL A 235 -35.54 0.94 9.08
N ILE A 236 -35.68 2.21 8.74
CA ILE A 236 -36.96 2.88 8.48
C ILE A 236 -37.42 2.59 7.05
N GLY A 237 -38.47 1.79 6.91
CA GLY A 237 -39.22 1.58 5.68
C GLY A 237 -40.58 2.29 5.73
N ASP A 238 -41.67 1.54 5.48
CA ASP A 238 -43.04 2.01 5.80
C ASP A 238 -43.26 2.11 7.31
N LYS A 239 -42.55 1.27 8.05
CA LYS A 239 -42.39 1.26 9.50
C LYS A 239 -40.94 0.90 9.81
N GLU A 240 -40.47 1.22 11.01
CA GLU A 240 -39.16 0.73 11.45
C GLU A 240 -39.22 -0.79 11.65
N GLN A 241 -38.22 -1.49 11.10
CA GLN A 241 -38.07 -2.92 11.22
C GLN A 241 -36.59 -3.26 11.42
N THR A 242 -36.30 -4.21 12.31
CA THR A 242 -34.95 -4.77 12.48
C THR A 242 -34.67 -5.79 11.38
N TYR A 243 -33.55 -5.61 10.69
CA TYR A 243 -33.00 -6.55 9.72
C TYR A 243 -31.78 -7.25 10.31
N THR A 244 -31.54 -8.50 9.91
CA THR A 244 -30.45 -9.36 10.40
C THR A 244 -29.65 -9.88 9.20
N GLY A 245 -28.32 -9.75 9.26
CA GLY A 245 -27.40 -10.04 8.16
C GLY A 245 -26.94 -8.77 7.44
N LEU A 246 -25.65 -8.70 7.08
CA LEU A 246 -25.05 -7.50 6.47
C LEU A 246 -25.71 -7.18 5.12
N GLN A 247 -25.83 -8.15 4.22
CA GLN A 247 -26.44 -7.92 2.91
C GLN A 247 -27.93 -7.58 3.04
N ALA A 248 -28.64 -8.20 3.98
CA ALA A 248 -30.04 -7.88 4.28
C ALA A 248 -30.23 -6.44 4.79
N ILE A 249 -29.32 -5.93 5.63
CA ILE A 249 -29.34 -4.54 6.11
C ILE A 249 -29.11 -3.58 4.94
N LEU A 250 -28.07 -3.80 4.12
CA LEU A 250 -27.79 -2.94 2.96
C LEU A 250 -28.97 -2.93 1.98
N ASN A 251 -29.59 -4.07 1.73
CA ASN A 251 -30.77 -4.19 0.87
C ASN A 251 -31.99 -3.42 1.43
N ALA A 252 -32.12 -3.29 2.76
CA ALA A 252 -33.20 -2.52 3.37
C ALA A 252 -33.10 -1.00 3.09
N TYR A 253 -31.89 -0.47 2.88
CA TYR A 253 -31.66 0.93 2.51
C TYR A 253 -32.08 1.26 1.07
N GLN A 254 -32.19 0.26 0.19
CA GLN A 254 -32.45 0.44 -1.25
C GLN A 254 -33.68 1.31 -1.56
N LYS A 255 -34.71 1.31 -0.71
CA LYS A 255 -35.93 2.09 -0.96
C LYS A 255 -35.75 3.60 -0.73
N GLY A 256 -34.63 4.03 -0.15
CA GLY A 256 -34.33 5.45 0.14
C GLY A 256 -35.29 6.09 1.14
N LYS A 257 -35.80 5.30 2.10
CA LYS A 257 -36.69 5.76 3.18
C LYS A 257 -35.93 5.96 4.50
N GLU A 258 -34.93 5.12 4.73
CA GLU A 258 -33.96 5.34 5.79
C GLU A 258 -33.01 6.45 5.32
N THR A 259 -32.81 7.43 6.19
CA THR A 259 -31.99 8.63 5.89
C THR A 259 -30.89 8.82 6.92
N ARG A 260 -30.92 8.06 8.03
CA ARG A 260 -29.80 8.01 8.96
C ARG A 260 -28.62 7.35 8.24
N PRO A 261 -27.41 7.93 8.31
CA PRO A 261 -26.22 7.33 7.72
C PRO A 261 -25.90 5.97 8.35
N LEU A 262 -25.21 5.11 7.61
CA LEU A 262 -24.76 3.80 8.09
C LEU A 262 -23.24 3.69 7.95
N CYS A 263 -22.55 3.45 9.07
CA CYS A 263 -21.15 3.07 9.11
C CYS A 263 -21.06 1.58 9.44
N VAL A 264 -20.53 0.79 8.51
CA VAL A 264 -20.24 -0.63 8.69
C VAL A 264 -18.75 -0.78 8.95
N ARG A 265 -18.39 -1.25 10.15
CA ARG A 265 -17.02 -1.47 10.59
C ARG A 265 -16.65 -2.94 10.42
N ILE A 266 -15.76 -3.23 9.48
CA ILE A 266 -15.23 -4.57 9.19
C ILE A 266 -14.04 -4.84 10.13
N ILE A 267 -14.09 -5.94 10.86
CA ILE A 267 -13.05 -6.37 11.79
C ILE A 267 -12.53 -7.74 11.38
N GLY A 268 -11.23 -7.81 11.11
CA GLY A 268 -10.55 -9.01 10.62
C GLY A 268 -11.00 -9.39 9.20
N MET A 269 -10.84 -10.67 8.87
CA MET A 269 -11.21 -11.19 7.56
C MET A 269 -12.67 -11.67 7.51
N ILE A 270 -13.40 -11.33 6.45
CA ILE A 270 -14.73 -11.86 6.13
C ILE A 270 -14.66 -12.58 4.77
N LYS A 271 -15.16 -13.81 4.73
CA LYS A 271 -15.26 -14.63 3.52
C LYS A 271 -16.67 -14.62 2.94
N ASP A 272 -16.78 -14.97 1.67
CA ASP A 272 -18.06 -15.19 0.99
C ASP A 272 -18.98 -16.16 1.77
N THR A 273 -18.40 -17.20 2.35
CA THR A 273 -19.09 -18.22 3.16
C THR A 273 -19.58 -17.72 4.51
N ASP A 274 -19.07 -16.58 5.00
CA ASP A 274 -19.50 -15.94 6.26
C ASP A 274 -20.77 -15.11 6.07
N MET A 275 -21.03 -14.64 4.85
CA MET A 275 -22.09 -13.70 4.51
C MET A 275 -23.49 -14.34 4.56
N ASP A 276 -24.50 -13.53 4.89
CA ASP A 276 -25.91 -13.94 4.82
C ASP A 276 -26.37 -14.15 3.38
N ALA A 277 -25.93 -13.28 2.47
CA ALA A 277 -26.13 -13.39 1.05
C ALA A 277 -25.11 -12.52 0.30
N LEU A 278 -24.90 -12.83 -0.98
CA LEU A 278 -24.28 -11.94 -1.96
C LEU A 278 -25.29 -11.79 -3.10
N LEU A 279 -25.64 -10.56 -3.46
CA LEU A 279 -26.73 -10.28 -4.41
C LEU A 279 -26.24 -9.85 -5.81
N SER A 280 -24.96 -10.06 -6.10
CA SER A 280 -24.38 -9.83 -7.42
C SER A 280 -23.26 -10.83 -7.75
N ASN A 281 -22.79 -10.80 -9.00
CA ASN A 281 -21.67 -11.64 -9.44
C ASN A 281 -20.32 -11.10 -8.97
N GLU A 282 -20.28 -9.82 -8.61
CA GLU A 282 -19.14 -9.15 -7.99
C GLU A 282 -19.10 -9.44 -6.49
N GLY A 283 -20.24 -9.53 -5.81
CA GLY A 283 -20.33 -9.90 -4.40
C GLY A 283 -21.37 -9.10 -3.61
N LEU A 284 -20.88 -8.31 -2.64
CA LEU A 284 -21.73 -7.54 -1.73
C LEU A 284 -22.35 -6.36 -2.47
N GLN A 285 -23.68 -6.33 -2.53
CA GLN A 285 -24.41 -5.30 -3.28
C GLN A 285 -24.83 -4.13 -2.37
N ILE A 286 -24.43 -2.92 -2.75
CA ILE A 286 -24.93 -1.66 -2.23
C ILE A 286 -25.77 -1.01 -3.32
N LYS A 287 -27.09 -1.12 -3.18
CA LYS A 287 -28.02 -0.63 -4.19
C LYS A 287 -28.91 0.46 -3.64
N GLY A 288 -28.91 1.63 -4.30
CA GLY A 288 -29.81 2.74 -3.99
C GLY A 288 -31.11 2.69 -4.79
N LYS A 289 -31.99 3.65 -4.51
CA LYS A 289 -33.27 3.79 -5.21
C LYS A 289 -33.07 4.26 -6.64
N ASN A 290 -32.24 5.28 -6.81
CA ASN A 290 -31.80 5.93 -8.06
C ASN A 290 -30.65 6.90 -7.71
N ASN A 291 -30.00 7.48 -8.71
CA ASN A 291 -28.88 8.42 -8.58
C ASN A 291 -29.19 9.79 -7.95
N SER A 292 -30.40 9.98 -7.41
CA SER A 292 -30.86 11.24 -6.82
C SER A 292 -31.27 11.10 -5.35
N VAL A 293 -31.15 9.91 -4.76
CA VAL A 293 -31.49 9.67 -3.35
C VAL A 293 -30.27 9.14 -2.61
N GLU A 294 -29.79 9.95 -1.67
CA GLU A 294 -28.63 9.64 -0.84
C GLU A 294 -28.83 8.38 0.00
N MET A 295 -27.76 7.59 0.11
CA MET A 295 -27.67 6.45 1.02
C MET A 295 -26.82 6.78 2.25
N ASN A 296 -25.76 7.58 2.09
CA ASN A 296 -24.82 7.96 3.16
C ASN A 296 -24.26 6.73 3.90
N ILE A 297 -23.68 5.79 3.14
CA ILE A 297 -23.15 4.52 3.66
C ILE A 297 -21.63 4.53 3.57
N THR A 298 -20.95 4.22 4.68
CA THR A 298 -19.52 3.91 4.71
C THR A 298 -19.32 2.44 5.04
N ILE A 299 -18.48 1.75 4.27
CA ILE A 299 -17.86 0.49 4.67
C ILE A 299 -16.41 0.82 5.03
N GLU A 300 -16.05 0.71 6.30
CA GLU A 300 -14.69 0.95 6.79
C GLU A 300 -14.09 -0.30 7.40
N GLY A 301 -12.82 -0.59 7.10
CA GLY A 301 -12.06 -1.57 7.86
C GLY A 301 -11.42 -0.97 9.10
N ILE A 302 -11.32 -1.77 10.16
CA ILE A 302 -10.66 -1.43 11.41
C ILE A 302 -9.28 -2.08 11.46
N GLY A 303 -8.25 -1.30 11.79
CA GLY A 303 -6.88 -1.82 11.84
C GLY A 303 -6.21 -1.89 10.48
N GLU A 304 -5.12 -2.65 10.46
CA GLU A 304 -4.32 -2.96 9.27
C GLU A 304 -4.69 -4.33 8.66
N ASP A 305 -5.62 -5.06 9.28
CA ASP A 305 -5.93 -6.47 9.02
C ASP A 305 -7.39 -6.73 8.60
N ALA A 306 -8.18 -5.67 8.42
CA ALA A 306 -9.54 -5.77 7.90
C ALA A 306 -9.52 -6.19 6.42
N THR A 307 -10.17 -7.30 6.11
CA THR A 307 -10.01 -7.97 4.81
C THR A 307 -11.32 -8.60 4.32
N ILE A 308 -11.59 -8.45 3.03
CA ILE A 308 -12.62 -9.16 2.29
C ILE A 308 -11.94 -10.22 1.42
N ASN A 309 -12.39 -11.47 1.50
CA ASN A 309 -11.79 -12.58 0.76
C ASN A 309 -12.84 -13.42 0.03
N GLY A 310 -12.66 -13.62 -1.27
CA GLY A 310 -13.54 -14.45 -2.10
C GLY A 310 -14.71 -13.70 -2.72
N PHE A 311 -14.90 -12.41 -2.44
CA PHE A 311 -15.94 -11.56 -3.03
C PHE A 311 -15.48 -10.11 -3.13
N GLY A 312 -16.11 -9.35 -4.02
CA GLY A 312 -15.96 -7.91 -4.21
C GLY A 312 -17.25 -7.16 -3.93
N PHE A 313 -17.39 -5.97 -4.50
CA PHE A 313 -18.51 -5.06 -4.26
C PHE A 313 -19.20 -4.65 -5.56
N LEU A 314 -20.53 -4.59 -5.54
CA LEU A 314 -21.32 -3.94 -6.59
C LEU A 314 -22.07 -2.73 -6.02
N LEU A 315 -21.80 -1.55 -6.56
CA LEU A 315 -22.57 -0.33 -6.33
C LEU A 315 -23.49 -0.07 -7.53
N ARG A 316 -24.77 0.11 -7.25
CA ARG A 316 -25.78 0.45 -8.26
C ARG A 316 -26.75 1.49 -7.73
N ASN A 317 -27.03 2.52 -8.50
CA ASN A 317 -27.86 3.65 -8.07
C ASN A 317 -27.39 4.27 -6.75
N ALA A 318 -26.12 4.07 -6.39
CA ALA A 318 -25.59 4.39 -5.08
C ALA A 318 -25.22 5.87 -5.05
N VAL A 319 -25.65 6.58 -4.00
CA VAL A 319 -25.37 8.01 -3.82
C VAL A 319 -24.76 8.24 -2.44
N ASN A 320 -23.62 8.94 -2.40
CA ASN A 320 -22.85 9.17 -1.16
C ASN A 320 -22.42 7.87 -0.48
N VAL A 321 -21.66 7.02 -1.19
CA VAL A 321 -21.08 5.79 -0.63
C VAL A 321 -19.56 5.89 -0.53
N GLU A 322 -19.01 5.48 0.60
CA GLU A 322 -17.57 5.49 0.90
C GLU A 322 -17.11 4.05 1.20
N LEU A 323 -16.03 3.61 0.56
CA LEU A 323 -15.35 2.34 0.87
C LEU A 323 -13.92 2.68 1.28
N ARG A 324 -13.50 2.26 2.49
CA ARG A 324 -12.18 2.63 3.02
C ARG A 324 -11.48 1.63 3.93
N ASN A 325 -10.15 1.63 3.89
CA ASN A 325 -9.28 0.95 4.85
C ASN A 325 -9.50 -0.57 4.98
N PHE A 326 -9.69 -1.29 3.88
CA PHE A 326 -9.71 -2.76 3.91
C PHE A 326 -9.05 -3.37 2.66
N GLY A 327 -8.59 -4.62 2.79
CA GLY A 327 -8.03 -5.39 1.69
C GLY A 327 -9.12 -6.17 0.94
N ILE A 328 -8.97 -6.36 -0.37
CA ILE A 328 -9.83 -7.24 -1.17
C ILE A 328 -8.97 -8.30 -1.86
N LEU A 329 -9.18 -9.56 -1.50
CA LEU A 329 -8.42 -10.71 -1.99
C LEU A 329 -9.35 -11.68 -2.70
N ASN A 330 -8.87 -12.29 -3.77
CA ASN A 330 -9.55 -13.37 -4.49
C ASN A 330 -11.00 -13.02 -4.85
N PHE A 331 -11.26 -11.75 -5.18
CA PHE A 331 -12.60 -11.28 -5.55
C PHE A 331 -13.14 -12.03 -6.76
N MET A 332 -14.46 -12.00 -6.93
CA MET A 332 -15.17 -12.76 -7.97
C MET A 332 -14.89 -12.19 -9.37
N ASP A 333 -15.85 -11.47 -9.95
CA ASP A 333 -15.69 -10.84 -11.27
C ASP A 333 -14.83 -9.58 -11.14
N ASP A 334 -15.40 -8.53 -10.54
CA ASP A 334 -14.71 -7.28 -10.21
C ASP A 334 -14.42 -7.16 -8.71
N GLY A 335 -13.33 -6.46 -8.34
CA GLY A 335 -13.05 -6.12 -6.95
C GLY A 335 -14.05 -5.10 -6.40
N VAL A 336 -14.21 -3.99 -7.11
CA VAL A 336 -15.25 -2.99 -6.90
C VAL A 336 -15.84 -2.59 -8.25
N SER A 337 -17.12 -2.85 -8.46
CA SER A 337 -17.86 -2.44 -9.65
C SER A 337 -18.86 -1.35 -9.29
N LEU A 338 -18.72 -0.18 -9.89
CA LEU A 338 -19.73 0.88 -9.89
C LEU A 338 -20.57 0.71 -11.15
N ASP A 339 -21.45 -0.29 -11.15
CA ASP A 339 -22.35 -0.58 -12.26
C ASP A 339 -23.78 -0.08 -12.01
N THR A 340 -23.94 1.08 -12.64
CA THR A 340 -25.09 1.83 -13.13
C THR A 340 -25.65 2.89 -12.21
N ASP A 341 -25.63 4.14 -12.70
CA ASP A 341 -26.23 5.34 -12.13
C ASP A 341 -25.72 5.68 -10.70
N ASN A 342 -24.41 5.53 -10.45
CA ASN A 342 -23.82 5.90 -9.16
C ASN A 342 -23.45 7.39 -9.13
N LYS A 343 -23.45 8.01 -7.95
CA LYS A 343 -23.09 9.42 -7.79
C LYS A 343 -22.37 9.71 -6.47
N TYR A 344 -21.30 10.50 -6.50
CA TYR A 344 -20.59 10.93 -5.29
C TYR A 344 -20.09 9.74 -4.44
N CYS A 345 -19.39 8.79 -5.06
CA CYS A 345 -18.77 7.68 -4.35
C CYS A 345 -17.27 7.89 -4.18
N TRP A 346 -16.75 7.49 -3.02
CA TRP A 346 -15.34 7.58 -2.67
C TRP A 346 -14.77 6.21 -2.35
N ILE A 347 -13.82 5.76 -3.15
CA ILE A 347 -13.18 4.44 -3.01
C ILE A 347 -11.71 4.69 -2.71
N HIS A 348 -11.29 4.47 -1.45
CA HIS A 348 -9.97 4.92 -1.04
C HIS A 348 -9.29 4.06 0.03
N ASN A 349 -7.96 4.11 0.09
CA ASN A 349 -7.18 3.38 1.10
C ASN A 349 -7.50 1.87 1.13
N LEU A 350 -7.73 1.29 -0.05
CA LEU A 350 -7.92 -0.15 -0.22
C LEU A 350 -6.61 -0.80 -0.69
N ASP A 351 -6.32 -1.99 -0.17
CA ASP A 351 -5.33 -2.89 -0.78
C ASP A 351 -6.07 -3.86 -1.71
N LEU A 352 -5.69 -3.88 -2.98
CA LEU A 352 -6.41 -4.60 -4.03
C LEU A 352 -5.48 -5.64 -4.66
N PHE A 353 -5.75 -6.91 -4.37
CA PHE A 353 -4.95 -8.04 -4.82
C PHE A 353 -5.61 -8.76 -6.01
N TYR A 354 -5.11 -9.93 -6.39
CA TYR A 354 -5.68 -10.71 -7.50
C TYR A 354 -7.16 -11.09 -7.31
N GLY A 355 -7.91 -11.02 -8.41
CA GLY A 355 -9.22 -11.64 -8.56
C GLY A 355 -9.14 -13.13 -8.90
N GLN A 356 -10.30 -13.74 -9.11
CA GLN A 356 -10.43 -15.07 -9.68
C GLN A 356 -10.12 -15.05 -11.19
N ALA A 357 -9.47 -16.09 -11.69
CA ALA A 357 -9.19 -16.19 -13.11
C ALA A 357 -10.51 -16.28 -13.90
N GLY A 358 -10.70 -15.34 -14.82
CA GLY A 358 -11.88 -15.30 -15.68
C GLY A 358 -11.79 -16.23 -16.89
N GLY A 359 -12.77 -16.12 -17.78
CA GLY A 359 -12.85 -16.95 -18.99
C GLY A 359 -11.96 -16.48 -20.14
N ASP A 360 -11.61 -15.19 -20.16
CA ASP A 360 -10.78 -14.59 -21.20
C ASP A 360 -9.28 -14.72 -20.88
N SER A 361 -8.44 -14.79 -21.91
CA SER A 361 -6.99 -14.98 -21.73
C SER A 361 -6.28 -13.85 -20.99
N ASP A 362 -6.87 -12.66 -20.96
CA ASP A 362 -6.37 -11.49 -20.24
C ASP A 362 -6.95 -11.36 -18.81
N GLN A 363 -7.75 -12.34 -18.35
CA GLN A 363 -8.37 -12.38 -17.03
C GLN A 363 -7.61 -13.28 -16.03
N ALA A 364 -6.35 -13.64 -16.31
CA ALA A 364 -5.57 -14.52 -15.43
C ALA A 364 -5.35 -13.95 -14.01
N LYS A 365 -5.36 -12.62 -13.89
CA LYS A 365 -5.17 -11.85 -12.63
C LYS A 365 -6.52 -11.35 -12.03
N GLY A 366 -7.66 -11.74 -12.60
CA GLY A 366 -8.98 -11.13 -12.34
C GLY A 366 -9.53 -10.38 -13.55
N ASP A 367 -10.83 -10.00 -13.53
CA ASP A 367 -11.36 -9.01 -14.48
C ASP A 367 -11.03 -7.58 -14.01
N GLY A 368 -12.02 -6.71 -13.76
CA GLY A 368 -11.77 -5.33 -13.33
C GLY A 368 -11.45 -5.23 -11.84
N THR A 369 -10.40 -4.51 -11.46
CA THR A 369 -10.16 -4.26 -10.02
C THR A 369 -11.10 -3.19 -9.47
N ILE A 370 -11.11 -2.00 -10.05
CA ILE A 370 -12.12 -0.96 -9.79
C ILE A 370 -12.72 -0.50 -11.11
N ASP A 371 -13.92 -0.96 -11.44
CA ASP A 371 -14.61 -0.58 -12.67
C ASP A 371 -15.69 0.48 -12.40
N ILE A 372 -15.73 1.53 -13.22
CA ILE A 372 -16.72 2.62 -13.17
C ILE A 372 -17.51 2.61 -14.47
N LYS A 373 -18.80 2.25 -14.39
CA LYS A 373 -19.63 1.93 -15.55
C LYS A 373 -21.03 2.55 -15.45
N GLY A 374 -21.76 2.52 -16.55
CA GLY A 374 -23.22 2.72 -16.56
C GLY A 374 -23.65 4.12 -16.11
N ASP A 375 -23.05 5.17 -16.66
CA ASP A 375 -23.41 6.56 -16.34
C ASP A 375 -23.18 6.97 -14.86
N SER A 376 -22.16 6.38 -14.23
CA SER A 376 -21.69 6.81 -12.91
C SER A 376 -20.98 8.18 -12.98
N GLN A 377 -21.20 9.04 -11.98
CA GLN A 377 -20.77 10.46 -12.00
C GLN A 377 -20.16 10.91 -10.67
N TYR A 378 -19.21 11.84 -10.71
CA TYR A 378 -18.59 12.44 -9.52
C TYR A 378 -17.98 11.37 -8.61
N ILE A 379 -17.12 10.53 -9.16
CA ILE A 379 -16.47 9.43 -8.45
C ILE A 379 -15.02 9.79 -8.19
N THR A 380 -14.53 9.43 -7.00
CA THR A 380 -13.11 9.58 -6.64
C THR A 380 -12.54 8.24 -6.22
N VAL A 381 -11.45 7.86 -6.87
CA VAL A 381 -10.64 6.68 -6.56
C VAL A 381 -9.29 7.19 -6.08
N SER A 382 -9.01 7.11 -4.78
CA SER A 382 -7.81 7.74 -4.24
C SER A 382 -7.05 6.90 -3.22
N SER A 383 -5.73 7.04 -3.16
CA SER A 383 -4.91 6.37 -2.14
C SER A 383 -5.13 4.86 -2.06
N ASN A 384 -5.48 4.19 -3.16
CA ASN A 384 -5.58 2.73 -3.20
C ASN A 384 -4.25 2.12 -3.66
N HIS A 385 -3.90 0.95 -3.14
CA HIS A 385 -2.75 0.17 -3.59
C HIS A 385 -3.23 -1.02 -4.41
N PHE A 386 -2.90 -1.00 -5.70
CA PHE A 386 -3.20 -2.08 -6.65
C PHE A 386 -1.96 -2.96 -6.76
N PHE A 387 -2.04 -4.19 -6.27
CA PHE A 387 -0.97 -5.18 -6.33
C PHE A 387 -1.11 -6.04 -7.60
N ASP A 388 -0.17 -5.89 -8.52
CA ASP A 388 -0.04 -6.69 -9.74
C ASP A 388 -1.38 -6.90 -10.48
N SER A 389 -2.17 -5.83 -10.61
CA SER A 389 -3.49 -5.91 -11.24
C SER A 389 -3.36 -6.01 -12.77
N GLY A 390 -4.00 -7.03 -13.37
CA GLY A 390 -4.01 -7.18 -14.83
C GLY A 390 -4.86 -6.11 -15.54
N LYS A 391 -5.99 -5.74 -14.94
CA LYS A 391 -6.95 -4.78 -15.47
C LYS A 391 -7.44 -3.90 -14.32
N SER A 392 -6.70 -2.82 -14.05
CA SER A 392 -6.89 -2.04 -12.83
C SER A 392 -8.22 -1.32 -12.81
N SER A 393 -8.55 -0.54 -13.85
CA SER A 393 -9.79 0.23 -13.86
C SER A 393 -10.30 0.56 -15.26
N LEU A 394 -11.46 0.01 -15.61
CA LEU A 394 -12.26 0.55 -16.70
C LEU A 394 -13.10 1.73 -16.22
N CYS A 395 -12.90 2.90 -16.82
CA CYS A 395 -13.63 4.12 -16.52
C CYS A 395 -14.51 4.51 -17.72
N GLY A 396 -15.71 3.94 -17.76
CA GLY A 396 -16.74 4.21 -18.76
C GLY A 396 -16.99 3.07 -19.75
N MET A 397 -18.25 3.02 -20.23
CA MET A 397 -18.77 2.10 -21.23
C MET A 397 -19.27 2.88 -22.46
N THR A 398 -20.41 2.50 -23.05
CA THR A 398 -21.00 3.14 -24.23
C THR A 398 -22.35 3.79 -23.92
N SER A 399 -22.81 3.76 -22.68
CA SER A 399 -24.16 4.18 -22.26
C SER A 399 -24.17 5.51 -21.50
N GLU A 400 -23.00 6.09 -21.23
CA GLU A 400 -22.85 7.37 -20.53
C GLU A 400 -23.55 8.49 -21.30
N SER A 401 -24.26 9.35 -20.55
CA SER A 401 -25.12 10.39 -21.11
C SER A 401 -24.53 11.80 -21.03
N GLY A 402 -23.44 11.98 -20.27
CA GLY A 402 -22.76 13.26 -20.06
C GLY A 402 -21.24 13.13 -19.99
N PRO A 403 -20.52 14.24 -19.74
CA PRO A 403 -19.07 14.22 -19.63
C PRO A 403 -18.56 13.49 -18.39
N ASN A 404 -19.43 13.16 -17.42
CA ASN A 404 -19.18 12.35 -16.21
C ASN A 404 -17.77 12.55 -15.58
N TYR A 405 -17.71 13.36 -14.53
CA TYR A 405 -16.44 13.76 -13.92
C TYR A 405 -15.92 12.74 -12.92
N ILE A 406 -14.69 12.26 -13.12
CA ILE A 406 -14.06 11.22 -12.30
C ILE A 406 -12.63 11.62 -11.95
N SER A 407 -12.15 11.31 -10.74
CA SER A 407 -10.78 11.62 -10.32
C SER A 407 -10.05 10.38 -9.80
N TYR A 408 -8.81 10.19 -10.25
CA TYR A 408 -7.87 9.21 -9.73
C TYR A 408 -6.68 9.93 -9.11
N ASN A 409 -6.45 9.79 -7.81
CA ASN A 409 -5.32 10.46 -7.18
C ASN A 409 -4.62 9.68 -6.08
N ASN A 410 -3.33 9.92 -5.90
CA ASN A 410 -2.53 9.30 -4.84
C ASN A 410 -2.57 7.77 -4.82
N ASN A 411 -3.02 7.10 -5.90
CA ASN A 411 -3.04 5.64 -5.97
C ASN A 411 -1.63 5.11 -6.26
N TRP A 412 -1.33 3.94 -5.71
CA TRP A 412 -0.15 3.15 -6.07
C TRP A 412 -0.57 2.04 -7.01
N PHE A 413 -0.16 2.15 -8.27
CA PHE A 413 -0.28 1.07 -9.25
C PHE A 413 1.03 0.30 -9.27
N ASP A 414 1.11 -0.73 -8.45
CA ASP A 414 2.32 -1.48 -8.16
C ASP A 414 2.37 -2.74 -9.05
N HIS A 415 3.24 -2.69 -10.05
CA HIS A 415 3.45 -3.72 -11.08
C HIS A 415 2.16 -4.09 -11.84
N CYS A 416 1.24 -3.13 -11.99
CA CYS A 416 0.01 -3.36 -12.74
C CYS A 416 0.27 -3.46 -14.25
N ASP A 417 -0.59 -4.20 -14.96
CA ASP A 417 -0.44 -4.37 -16.40
C ASP A 417 -1.02 -3.19 -17.17
N SER A 418 -2.31 -2.89 -16.95
CA SER A 418 -3.10 -2.05 -17.85
C SER A 418 -4.35 -1.45 -17.21
N ARG A 419 -4.83 -0.36 -17.83
CA ARG A 419 -6.05 0.38 -17.45
C ARG A 419 -5.89 1.16 -16.15
N MET A 420 -4.97 2.14 -16.10
CA MET A 420 -4.77 2.99 -14.91
C MET A 420 -5.09 4.48 -15.15
N PRO A 421 -6.34 4.86 -15.48
CA PRO A 421 -7.46 4.04 -15.95
C PRO A 421 -7.48 3.87 -17.48
N ARG A 422 -8.37 3.02 -18.00
CA ARG A 422 -8.82 3.08 -19.42
C ARG A 422 -10.14 3.83 -19.48
N ILE A 423 -10.14 5.00 -20.09
CA ILE A 423 -11.28 5.92 -20.12
C ILE A 423 -12.05 5.81 -21.44
N ARG A 424 -13.38 5.76 -21.34
CA ARG A 424 -14.35 6.00 -22.42
C ARG A 424 -15.26 7.15 -22.04
N THR A 425 -15.64 7.99 -23.01
CA THR A 425 -16.71 9.02 -22.96
C THR A 425 -16.65 10.07 -21.84
N MET A 426 -15.89 9.85 -20.76
CA MET A 426 -15.83 10.62 -19.53
C MET A 426 -14.73 11.69 -19.55
N SER A 427 -14.81 12.61 -18.59
CA SER A 427 -13.83 13.66 -18.27
C SER A 427 -13.14 13.31 -16.97
N VAL A 428 -11.86 12.98 -17.05
CA VAL A 428 -11.15 12.32 -15.95
C VAL A 428 -9.90 13.10 -15.57
N HIS A 429 -9.73 13.34 -14.27
CA HIS A 429 -8.54 13.96 -13.71
C HIS A 429 -7.67 12.91 -13.01
N VAL A 430 -6.43 12.74 -13.47
CA VAL A 430 -5.48 11.74 -12.99
C VAL A 430 -4.25 12.46 -12.45
N TRP A 431 -4.06 12.50 -11.14
CA TRP A 431 -2.98 13.30 -10.53
C TRP A 431 -2.34 12.67 -9.29
N ASN A 432 -1.07 12.96 -9.01
CA ASN A 432 -0.31 12.42 -7.88
C ASN A 432 -0.30 10.88 -7.76
N ASN A 433 -0.60 10.12 -8.82
CA ASN A 433 -0.54 8.66 -8.76
C ASN A 433 0.90 8.18 -9.01
N TYR A 434 1.28 7.09 -8.33
CA TYR A 434 2.53 6.39 -8.55
C TYR A 434 2.31 5.17 -9.43
N PHE A 435 2.81 5.22 -10.66
CA PHE A 435 2.80 4.14 -11.62
C PHE A 435 4.16 3.45 -11.58
N ASP A 436 4.19 2.27 -10.99
CA ASP A 436 5.41 1.61 -10.55
C ASP A 436 5.54 0.26 -11.28
N GLY A 437 6.45 0.14 -12.26
CA GLY A 437 6.66 -1.15 -12.95
C GLY A 437 5.53 -1.56 -13.91
N ILE A 438 4.99 -0.62 -14.68
CA ILE A 438 3.81 -0.88 -15.52
C ILE A 438 4.15 -1.61 -16.83
N SER A 439 3.67 -2.86 -16.96
CA SER A 439 4.09 -3.79 -18.01
C SER A 439 3.46 -3.56 -19.39
N LYS A 440 2.25 -2.97 -19.49
CA LYS A 440 1.58 -2.65 -20.77
C LYS A 440 1.37 -1.15 -20.97
N TYR A 441 0.45 -0.52 -20.22
CA TYR A 441 0.20 0.92 -20.34
C TYR A 441 -0.45 1.50 -19.08
N GLY A 442 -0.18 2.79 -18.83
CA GLY A 442 -0.80 3.59 -17.76
C GLY A 442 -2.20 4.09 -18.15
N VAL A 443 -2.28 5.37 -18.47
CA VAL A 443 -3.54 6.06 -18.79
C VAL A 443 -3.93 5.82 -20.25
N GLY A 444 -5.15 5.35 -20.52
CA GLY A 444 -5.65 5.10 -21.87
C GLY A 444 -6.89 5.92 -22.20
N ALA A 445 -6.85 6.76 -23.23
CA ALA A 445 -7.98 7.59 -23.66
C ALA A 445 -8.64 7.08 -24.95
N THR A 446 -9.92 6.75 -24.85
CA THR A 446 -10.72 6.21 -25.96
C THR A 446 -12.11 6.84 -26.00
N SER A 447 -12.87 6.55 -27.06
CA SER A 447 -14.30 6.88 -27.22
C SER A 447 -14.63 8.35 -26.92
N GLY A 448 -13.80 9.28 -27.37
CA GLY A 448 -14.03 10.72 -27.17
C GLY A 448 -13.85 11.25 -25.75
N SER A 449 -13.23 10.47 -24.86
CA SER A 449 -12.91 10.90 -23.48
C SER A 449 -11.96 12.11 -23.45
N ASN A 450 -11.96 12.84 -22.32
CA ASN A 450 -11.08 13.97 -22.05
C ASN A 450 -10.33 13.71 -20.75
N VAL A 451 -9.01 13.66 -20.79
CA VAL A 451 -8.20 13.28 -19.63
C VAL A 451 -7.18 14.36 -19.32
N PHE A 452 -7.18 14.85 -18.08
CA PHE A 452 -6.10 15.68 -17.55
C PHE A 452 -5.19 14.80 -16.70
N VAL A 453 -3.93 14.66 -17.10
CA VAL A 453 -2.94 13.85 -16.40
C VAL A 453 -1.85 14.77 -15.89
N GLU A 454 -1.79 15.02 -14.58
CA GLU A 454 -0.81 15.95 -14.01
C GLU A 454 -0.09 15.48 -12.77
N SER A 455 1.15 15.92 -12.57
CA SER A 455 1.90 15.66 -11.33
C SER A 455 1.97 14.18 -10.94
N ASN A 456 1.97 13.25 -11.89
CA ASN A 456 2.11 11.81 -11.61
C ASN A 456 3.57 11.36 -11.76
N TYR A 457 3.90 10.21 -11.17
CA TYR A 457 5.22 9.61 -11.27
C TYR A 457 5.14 8.23 -11.94
N PHE A 458 5.80 8.09 -13.08
CA PHE A 458 5.88 6.86 -13.87
C PHE A 458 7.30 6.29 -13.81
N ARG A 459 7.49 5.24 -13.01
CA ARG A 459 8.71 4.42 -12.98
C ARG A 459 8.52 3.19 -13.86
N ALA A 460 9.52 2.88 -14.69
CA ALA A 460 9.57 1.67 -15.51
C ALA A 460 8.28 1.37 -16.32
N THR A 461 7.53 2.41 -16.69
CA THR A 461 6.24 2.26 -17.35
C THR A 461 6.42 2.18 -18.85
N LYS A 462 5.98 1.09 -19.47
CA LYS A 462 6.13 0.85 -20.92
C LYS A 462 5.48 1.93 -21.79
N CYS A 463 4.21 2.23 -21.56
CA CYS A 463 3.48 3.30 -22.25
C CYS A 463 2.72 4.14 -21.22
N PRO A 464 3.27 5.27 -20.73
CA PRO A 464 2.64 6.06 -19.67
C PRO A 464 1.23 6.53 -20.02
N MET A 465 1.04 6.90 -21.28
CA MET A 465 -0.21 7.39 -21.82
C MET A 465 -0.42 6.82 -23.22
N LEU A 466 -1.67 6.52 -23.58
CA LEU A 466 -2.05 6.09 -24.92
C LEU A 466 -3.36 6.75 -25.35
N ILE A 467 -3.41 7.21 -26.60
CA ILE A 467 -4.66 7.56 -27.28
C ILE A 467 -4.97 6.46 -28.30
N SER A 468 -6.22 5.98 -28.31
CA SER A 468 -6.63 4.93 -29.24
C SER A 468 -6.34 5.29 -30.70
N LYS A 469 -5.72 4.35 -31.42
CA LYS A 469 -5.54 4.36 -32.87
C LYS A 469 -4.58 5.43 -33.41
N GLN A 470 -3.69 5.93 -32.56
CA GLN A 470 -2.64 6.86 -32.94
C GLN A 470 -1.42 6.71 -32.02
N GLY A 471 -0.33 7.41 -32.37
CA GLY A 471 0.86 7.49 -31.54
C GLY A 471 1.43 6.11 -31.19
N SER A 472 1.74 5.91 -29.92
CA SER A 472 2.35 4.68 -29.43
C SER A 472 1.40 3.48 -29.49
N ASP A 473 0.08 3.69 -29.49
CA ASP A 473 -0.93 2.62 -29.52
C ASP A 473 -0.77 1.72 -30.75
N ILE A 474 -0.55 2.31 -31.92
CA ILE A 474 -0.43 1.60 -33.20
C ILE A 474 1.01 1.40 -33.67
N SER A 475 1.99 1.85 -32.88
CA SER A 475 3.41 1.85 -33.27
C SER A 475 4.00 0.44 -33.41
N SER A 476 3.50 -0.53 -32.63
CA SER A 476 3.96 -1.93 -32.66
C SER A 476 3.03 -2.85 -33.46
N ASP A 477 1.72 -2.59 -33.43
CA ASP A 477 0.72 -3.35 -34.18
C ASP A 477 -0.32 -2.34 -34.72
N PRO A 478 -0.57 -2.28 -36.04
CA PRO A 478 -1.58 -1.38 -36.60
C PRO A 478 -3.00 -1.62 -36.08
N LYS A 479 -3.26 -2.76 -35.42
CA LYS A 479 -4.53 -3.00 -34.72
C LYS A 479 -4.69 -2.14 -33.47
N GLY A 480 -3.61 -1.66 -32.85
CA GLY A 480 -3.66 -0.96 -31.58
C GLY A 480 -3.85 -1.90 -30.38
N THR A 481 -3.67 -1.35 -29.19
CA THR A 481 -3.84 -2.01 -27.87
C THR A 481 -5.30 -2.10 -27.48
N PHE A 482 -6.11 -1.09 -27.85
CA PHE A 482 -7.53 -1.01 -27.51
C PHE A 482 -8.43 -1.79 -28.48
N SER A 483 -9.73 -1.79 -28.20
CA SER A 483 -10.74 -2.60 -28.89
C SER A 483 -11.25 -1.96 -30.19
N GLY A 484 -10.45 -1.08 -30.82
CA GLY A 484 -10.81 -0.45 -32.09
C GLY A 484 -11.46 0.92 -31.97
N GLU A 485 -11.72 1.40 -30.76
CA GLU A 485 -12.50 2.62 -30.54
C GLU A 485 -11.80 3.89 -31.04
N ASP A 486 -12.59 4.93 -31.30
CA ASP A 486 -12.08 6.25 -31.61
C ASP A 486 -11.21 6.82 -30.47
N GLY A 487 -10.29 7.72 -30.76
CA GLY A 487 -9.40 8.34 -29.77
C GLY A 487 -10.16 9.27 -28.82
N GLY A 488 -9.81 9.22 -27.54
CA GLY A 488 -10.02 10.35 -26.61
C GLY A 488 -8.83 11.32 -26.65
N MET A 489 -8.87 12.41 -25.89
CA MET A 489 -7.78 13.39 -25.84
C MET A 489 -7.16 13.45 -24.44
N ILE A 490 -5.83 13.46 -24.38
CA ILE A 490 -5.05 13.58 -23.14
C ILE A 490 -4.30 14.92 -23.14
N LYS A 491 -4.48 15.70 -22.07
CA LYS A 491 -3.60 16.82 -21.71
C LYS A 491 -2.67 16.35 -20.58
N SER A 492 -1.37 16.51 -20.78
CA SER A 492 -0.32 16.14 -19.82
C SER A 492 0.34 17.40 -19.26
N PHE A 493 0.64 17.42 -17.96
CA PHE A 493 1.37 18.51 -17.31
C PHE A 493 2.18 18.03 -16.10
N ASP A 494 3.46 18.42 -16.00
CA ASP A 494 4.32 18.16 -14.83
C ASP A 494 4.41 16.69 -14.38
N ASN A 495 4.31 15.75 -15.31
CA ASN A 495 4.51 14.33 -15.02
C ASN A 495 6.00 13.96 -15.09
N ILE A 496 6.40 12.97 -14.29
CA ILE A 496 7.76 12.43 -14.32
C ILE A 496 7.74 11.03 -14.90
N MET A 497 8.61 10.79 -15.88
CA MET A 497 8.81 9.49 -16.51
C MET A 497 10.27 9.08 -16.36
N THR A 498 10.54 8.04 -15.58
CA THR A 498 11.89 7.57 -15.23
C THR A 498 12.05 6.08 -15.50
N GLU A 499 13.30 5.59 -15.41
CA GLU A 499 13.65 4.18 -15.66
C GLU A 499 13.06 3.65 -16.98
N LYS A 500 13.20 4.44 -18.05
CA LYS A 500 12.67 4.14 -19.37
C LYS A 500 13.31 2.86 -19.91
N THR A 501 12.57 1.75 -19.84
CA THR A 501 13.03 0.46 -20.37
C THR A 501 13.20 0.53 -21.90
N GLN A 502 13.83 -0.48 -22.50
CA GLN A 502 13.93 -0.57 -23.96
C GLN A 502 12.57 -0.62 -24.69
N TYR A 503 11.48 -0.85 -23.94
CA TYR A 503 10.12 -0.91 -24.46
C TYR A 503 9.35 0.40 -24.25
N TYR A 504 9.94 1.39 -23.59
CA TYR A 504 9.32 2.68 -23.30
C TYR A 504 8.88 3.41 -24.57
N LYS A 505 7.65 3.93 -24.58
CA LYS A 505 7.09 4.73 -25.66
C LYS A 505 6.20 5.85 -25.12
N TYR A 506 6.46 7.05 -25.59
CA TYR A 506 5.65 8.23 -25.35
C TYR A 506 5.97 9.28 -26.41
N VAL A 507 4.95 9.79 -27.09
CA VAL A 507 5.10 10.83 -28.12
C VAL A 507 4.16 11.98 -27.80
N THR A 508 4.70 13.18 -27.67
CA THR A 508 3.90 14.39 -27.44
C THR A 508 3.39 14.98 -28.76
N TYR A 509 2.29 15.72 -28.71
CA TYR A 509 1.78 16.50 -29.86
C TYR A 509 2.84 17.45 -30.43
N GLN A 510 3.68 18.00 -29.56
CA GLN A 510 4.77 18.91 -29.91
C GLN A 510 5.89 18.21 -30.70
N GLU A 511 6.07 16.90 -30.52
CA GLU A 511 7.02 16.07 -31.29
C GLU A 511 6.40 15.58 -32.61
N ASP A 512 5.15 15.09 -32.58
CA ASP A 512 4.40 14.68 -33.76
C ASP A 512 2.93 15.11 -33.64
N ASN A 513 2.51 16.06 -34.49
CA ASN A 513 1.18 16.64 -34.43
C ASN A 513 0.07 15.77 -35.08
N VAL A 514 0.41 14.55 -35.51
CA VAL A 514 -0.53 13.55 -36.05
C VAL A 514 -0.54 12.28 -35.19
N GLN A 515 0.64 11.75 -34.87
CA GLN A 515 0.82 10.49 -34.13
C GLN A 515 1.37 10.74 -32.72
N PHE A 516 0.51 11.23 -31.84
CA PHE A 516 0.85 11.54 -30.44
C PHE A 516 0.00 10.77 -29.43
N ASP A 517 0.50 10.68 -28.20
CA ASP A 517 -0.14 10.09 -27.03
C ASP A 517 -0.73 11.14 -26.08
N ALA A 518 -0.22 12.37 -26.09
CA ALA A 518 -0.77 13.47 -25.30
C ALA A 518 -0.37 14.84 -25.86
N TYR A 519 -1.16 15.87 -25.53
CA TYR A 519 -0.74 17.26 -25.62
C TYR A 519 0.01 17.65 -24.35
N GLU A 520 1.30 17.94 -24.44
CA GLU A 520 2.11 18.35 -23.28
C GLU A 520 1.97 19.86 -23.06
N ALA A 521 1.26 20.25 -21.99
CA ALA A 521 1.06 21.63 -21.61
C ALA A 521 2.31 22.22 -20.93
N LYS A 522 2.62 23.48 -21.18
CA LYS A 522 3.76 24.20 -20.56
C LYS A 522 3.42 24.73 -19.18
N THR A 523 2.16 25.08 -18.97
CA THR A 523 1.62 25.55 -17.69
C THR A 523 0.35 24.80 -17.39
N ARG A 524 0.06 24.60 -16.11
CA ARG A 524 -1.16 23.94 -15.65
C ARG A 524 -2.43 24.48 -16.33
N ASP A 525 -2.58 25.80 -16.41
CA ASP A 525 -3.78 26.47 -16.93
C ASP A 525 -3.78 26.65 -18.46
N GLU A 526 -2.81 26.09 -19.18
CA GLU A 526 -2.78 26.18 -20.64
C GLU A 526 -3.97 25.42 -21.23
N GLN A 527 -4.81 26.11 -21.99
CA GLN A 527 -5.90 25.46 -22.72
C GLN A 527 -5.37 24.81 -23.99
N VAL A 528 -5.81 23.57 -24.24
CA VAL A 528 -5.56 22.89 -25.51
C VAL A 528 -6.39 23.57 -26.60
N PRO A 529 -5.77 24.05 -27.70
CA PRO A 529 -6.48 24.64 -28.83
C PRO A 529 -7.53 23.68 -29.43
N GLN A 530 -8.71 24.20 -29.75
CA GLN A 530 -9.86 23.40 -30.22
C GLN A 530 -9.67 22.80 -31.63
N ASP A 531 -8.69 23.30 -32.40
CA ASP A 531 -8.32 22.78 -33.71
C ASP A 531 -7.38 21.57 -33.62
N ILE A 532 -6.78 21.30 -32.45
CA ILE A 532 -6.05 20.07 -32.18
C ILE A 532 -7.06 18.94 -31.95
N LYS A 533 -6.91 17.88 -32.74
CA LYS A 533 -7.83 16.74 -32.75
C LYS A 533 -7.09 15.43 -32.83
N THR A 534 -7.68 14.40 -32.22
CA THR A 534 -7.22 13.02 -32.39
C THR A 534 -7.40 12.56 -33.83
N LEU A 535 -6.54 11.65 -34.27
CA LEU A 535 -6.54 11.11 -35.63
C LEU A 535 -7.84 10.35 -35.93
N GLN A 536 -8.21 9.41 -35.04
CA GLN A 536 -9.46 8.68 -35.14
C GLN A 536 -10.50 9.30 -34.18
N GLY A 537 -11.71 9.56 -34.69
CA GLY A 537 -12.79 10.24 -33.96
C GLY A 537 -12.80 11.75 -34.07
N ALA A 538 -11.66 12.38 -34.41
CA ALA A 538 -11.52 13.84 -34.49
C ALA A 538 -11.93 14.56 -33.17
N THR A 539 -11.62 13.94 -32.04
CA THR A 539 -11.94 14.43 -30.69
C THR A 539 -11.06 15.63 -30.35
N SER A 540 -11.67 16.74 -29.92
CA SER A 540 -10.97 17.89 -29.33
C SER A 540 -11.00 17.81 -27.80
N TYR A 541 -10.02 18.43 -27.14
CA TYR A 541 -10.03 18.55 -25.68
C TYR A 541 -11.08 19.56 -25.22
N ASN A 542 -11.89 19.24 -24.22
CA ASN A 542 -12.96 20.14 -23.73
C ASN A 542 -12.48 21.18 -22.70
N ASN A 543 -11.23 21.12 -22.24
CA ASN A 543 -10.64 22.03 -21.25
C ASN A 543 -11.39 22.11 -19.90
N PHE A 544 -12.04 21.02 -19.47
CA PHE A 544 -12.79 20.97 -18.22
C PHE A 544 -11.93 21.33 -16.99
N ASP A 545 -10.64 21.02 -17.04
CA ASP A 545 -9.65 21.20 -15.99
C ASP A 545 -9.28 22.67 -15.71
N THR A 546 -9.66 23.58 -16.63
CA THR A 546 -9.49 25.03 -16.50
C THR A 546 -10.79 25.76 -16.15
N ASP A 547 -11.91 25.05 -16.08
CA ASP A 547 -13.20 25.61 -15.67
C ASP A 547 -13.40 25.41 -14.16
N ALA A 548 -13.22 26.48 -13.40
CA ALA A 548 -13.37 26.48 -11.95
C ALA A 548 -14.80 26.12 -11.47
N SER A 549 -15.82 26.15 -12.35
CA SER A 549 -17.17 25.70 -11.99
C SER A 549 -17.35 24.18 -12.09
N LEU A 550 -16.44 23.50 -12.80
CA LEU A 550 -16.41 22.06 -12.96
C LEU A 550 -15.41 21.40 -12.00
N MET A 551 -14.31 22.09 -11.69
CA MET A 551 -13.23 21.58 -10.84
C MET A 551 -13.51 21.74 -9.34
N TYR A 552 -12.97 20.80 -8.56
CA TYR A 552 -12.95 20.81 -7.11
C TYR A 552 -11.65 21.45 -6.60
N ASP A 553 -11.62 21.83 -5.32
CA ASP A 553 -10.40 22.33 -4.65
C ASP A 553 -9.46 21.16 -4.33
N TYR A 554 -8.17 21.31 -4.64
CA TYR A 554 -7.13 20.33 -4.34
C TYR A 554 -5.72 20.94 -4.43
N GLU A 555 -4.75 20.27 -3.82
CA GLU A 555 -3.34 20.66 -3.82
C GLU A 555 -2.44 19.51 -4.29
N PRO A 556 -2.01 19.50 -5.58
CA PRO A 556 -1.07 18.50 -6.06
C PRO A 556 0.29 18.67 -5.38
N VAL A 557 0.96 17.55 -5.09
CA VAL A 557 2.34 17.61 -4.61
C VAL A 557 3.24 17.68 -5.84
N GLU A 558 4.46 18.18 -5.70
CA GLU A 558 5.43 18.06 -6.79
C GLU A 558 5.58 16.59 -7.17
N ALA A 559 5.54 16.26 -8.46
CA ALA A 559 5.61 14.88 -8.95
C ALA A 559 6.80 14.10 -8.35
N ALA A 560 7.92 14.78 -8.08
CA ALA A 560 9.10 14.19 -7.45
C ALA A 560 8.86 13.59 -6.06
N ASN A 561 7.87 14.08 -5.31
CA ASN A 561 7.51 13.60 -3.97
C ASN A 561 6.38 12.56 -4.00
N VAL A 562 5.78 12.28 -5.16
CA VAL A 562 4.69 11.31 -5.27
C VAL A 562 5.09 9.93 -4.73
N PRO A 563 6.27 9.35 -5.06
CA PRO A 563 6.67 8.06 -4.48
C PRO A 563 6.61 8.07 -2.95
N SER A 564 7.28 9.02 -2.29
CA SER A 564 7.30 9.11 -0.82
C SER A 564 5.95 9.40 -0.17
N GLU A 565 5.09 10.17 -0.85
CA GLU A 565 3.74 10.46 -0.34
C GLU A 565 2.82 9.23 -0.48
N VAL A 566 3.01 8.45 -1.54
CA VAL A 566 2.18 7.27 -1.84
C VAL A 566 2.65 6.04 -1.06
N THR A 567 3.96 5.86 -0.83
CA THR A 567 4.52 4.72 -0.08
C THR A 567 4.71 4.99 1.41
N GLY A 568 4.52 6.23 1.86
CA GLY A 568 4.67 6.59 3.27
C GLY A 568 3.47 6.24 4.14
N TRP A 569 3.61 6.46 5.45
CA TRP A 569 2.65 6.08 6.51
C TRP A 569 1.18 6.49 6.26
N TYR A 570 0.97 7.64 5.62
CA TYR A 570 -0.34 8.21 5.29
C TYR A 570 -0.72 7.99 3.80
N GLY A 571 0.01 7.12 3.12
CA GLY A 571 -0.06 6.90 1.69
C GLY A 571 -1.15 5.92 1.28
N ALA A 572 -0.91 5.26 0.15
CA ALA A 572 -1.85 4.35 -0.46
C ALA A 572 -2.00 3.05 0.32
N GLY A 573 -3.21 2.47 0.22
CA GLY A 573 -3.54 1.21 0.86
C GLY A 573 -4.14 1.36 2.24
N ARG A 574 -4.28 0.23 2.93
CA ARG A 574 -4.73 0.17 4.33
C ARG A 574 -3.78 0.91 5.25
N MET A 575 -4.23 1.18 6.48
CA MET A 575 -3.38 1.67 7.56
C MET A 575 -2.10 0.86 7.64
N ASN A 576 -0.97 1.57 7.78
CA ASN A 576 0.35 0.96 7.86
C ASN A 576 0.63 0.02 6.67
N HIS A 577 0.07 0.31 5.48
CA HIS A 577 0.09 -0.53 4.27
C HIS A 577 -0.35 -1.97 4.51
N GLY A 578 -1.30 -2.17 5.42
CA GLY A 578 -1.86 -3.46 5.75
C GLY A 578 -0.90 -4.42 6.46
N ASP A 579 -1.43 -5.54 6.94
CA ASP A 579 -0.67 -6.65 7.54
C ASP A 579 -0.05 -7.61 6.51
N PHE A 580 -0.47 -7.53 5.25
CA PHE A 580 0.13 -8.29 4.14
C PHE A 580 1.22 -7.46 3.49
N LYS A 581 2.47 -7.94 3.55
CA LYS A 581 3.64 -7.27 2.96
C LYS A 581 4.16 -8.05 1.77
N TRP A 582 4.47 -7.32 0.69
CA TRP A 582 5.04 -7.87 -0.51
C TRP A 582 6.01 -6.87 -1.14
N THR A 583 7.13 -7.37 -1.64
CA THR A 583 8.14 -6.58 -2.36
C THR A 583 8.37 -7.22 -3.72
N PHE A 584 8.13 -6.48 -4.78
CA PHE A 584 8.43 -6.93 -6.14
C PHE A 584 9.93 -6.88 -6.42
N ASN A 585 10.39 -7.81 -7.26
CA ASN A 585 11.74 -7.76 -7.80
C ASN A 585 11.69 -6.98 -9.12
N ASN A 586 11.92 -5.67 -9.06
CA ASN A 586 11.84 -4.78 -10.24
C ASN A 586 12.68 -5.28 -11.44
N SER A 587 13.80 -5.98 -11.21
CA SER A 587 14.64 -6.51 -12.31
C SER A 587 13.97 -7.62 -13.12
N ILE A 588 12.93 -8.26 -12.55
CA ILE A 588 12.15 -9.33 -13.16
C ILE A 588 10.73 -8.84 -13.45
N ASP A 589 10.07 -8.26 -12.46
CA ASP A 589 8.63 -7.99 -12.46
C ASP A 589 8.25 -6.77 -13.31
N ASP A 590 9.12 -5.76 -13.48
CA ASP A 590 8.82 -4.52 -14.24
C ASP A 590 8.29 -4.79 -15.67
N THR A 591 8.68 -5.92 -16.26
CA THR A 591 8.27 -6.31 -17.62
C THR A 591 7.42 -7.58 -17.68
N ASP A 592 7.27 -8.29 -16.56
CA ASP A 592 6.44 -9.48 -16.50
C ASP A 592 4.97 -9.10 -16.30
N TYR A 593 4.11 -9.74 -17.07
CA TYR A 593 2.66 -9.58 -16.97
C TYR A 593 1.96 -10.92 -16.76
N ASN A 594 2.73 -12.00 -16.57
CA ASN A 594 2.19 -13.24 -16.06
C ASN A 594 1.77 -13.07 -14.60
N VAL A 595 0.96 -14.00 -14.11
CA VAL A 595 0.63 -14.06 -12.68
C VAL A 595 1.93 -14.36 -11.92
N ASN A 596 2.32 -13.47 -11.01
CA ASN A 596 3.38 -13.76 -10.05
C ASN A 596 2.88 -14.89 -9.11
N LYS A 597 3.50 -16.06 -9.24
CA LYS A 597 3.02 -17.29 -8.59
C LYS A 597 3.17 -17.25 -7.08
N GLU A 598 4.26 -16.68 -6.60
CA GLU A 598 4.56 -16.57 -5.17
C GLU A 598 3.61 -15.59 -4.50
N LEU A 599 3.38 -14.42 -5.12
CA LEU A 599 2.34 -13.48 -4.66
C LEU A 599 0.96 -14.13 -4.66
N LYS A 600 0.59 -14.84 -5.73
CA LYS A 600 -0.73 -15.49 -5.82
C LYS A 600 -0.91 -16.56 -4.74
N GLU A 601 0.13 -17.33 -4.45
CA GLU A 601 0.14 -18.31 -3.38
C GLU A 601 0.01 -17.64 -2.00
N ALA A 602 0.77 -16.57 -1.74
CA ALA A 602 0.68 -15.80 -0.50
C ALA A 602 -0.72 -15.20 -0.29
N VAL A 603 -1.31 -14.58 -1.32
CA VAL A 603 -2.68 -14.03 -1.29
C VAL A 603 -3.73 -15.12 -1.08
N THR A 604 -3.56 -16.29 -1.72
CA THR A 604 -4.50 -17.41 -1.58
C THR A 604 -4.45 -18.01 -0.17
N ASN A 605 -3.26 -18.06 0.42
CA ASN A 605 -3.03 -18.66 1.73
C ASN A 605 -3.21 -17.70 2.89
N TYR A 606 -3.38 -16.39 2.64
CA TYR A 606 -3.54 -15.36 3.67
C TYR A 606 -4.55 -15.76 4.75
N LYS A 607 -4.16 -15.51 6.00
CA LYS A 607 -4.97 -15.73 7.19
C LYS A 607 -4.92 -14.49 8.06
N SER A 608 -6.07 -14.15 8.64
CA SER A 608 -6.11 -13.10 9.63
C SER A 608 -5.35 -13.54 10.89
N SER A 609 -4.52 -12.65 11.42
CA SER A 609 -3.85 -12.84 12.71
C SER A 609 -4.77 -12.57 13.91
N LEU A 610 -5.95 -12.00 13.67
CA LEU A 610 -6.95 -11.72 14.70
C LEU A 610 -7.43 -13.03 15.34
N ILE A 611 -7.28 -13.16 16.67
CA ILE A 611 -7.80 -14.31 17.41
C ILE A 611 -9.26 -14.06 17.83
N GLY A 612 -9.58 -12.83 18.22
CA GLY A 612 -10.93 -12.42 18.59
C GLY A 612 -10.96 -11.04 19.24
N ILE A 613 -12.09 -10.72 19.88
CA ILE A 613 -12.30 -9.47 20.62
C ILE A 613 -12.19 -9.79 22.10
N PHE A 614 -11.50 -8.94 22.87
CA PHE A 614 -11.39 -9.16 24.31
C PHE A 614 -12.77 -9.11 24.97
N GLY A 615 -13.09 -10.13 25.77
CA GLY A 615 -14.40 -10.25 26.43
C GLY A 615 -15.53 -10.81 25.57
N ASP A 616 -15.29 -11.19 24.31
CA ASP A 616 -16.27 -11.88 23.46
C ASP A 616 -15.67 -13.12 22.80
N GLU A 617 -15.87 -14.29 23.42
CA GLU A 617 -15.42 -15.58 22.91
C GLU A 617 -16.06 -15.97 21.56
N ASN A 618 -17.21 -15.37 21.21
CA ASN A 618 -17.89 -15.64 19.93
C ASN A 618 -17.42 -14.70 18.81
N ALA A 619 -16.60 -13.70 19.10
CA ALA A 619 -16.06 -12.77 18.10
C ALA A 619 -14.77 -13.25 17.43
N SER A 620 -14.39 -14.52 17.59
CA SER A 620 -13.21 -15.10 16.96
C SER A 620 -13.28 -15.03 15.42
N SER A 621 -12.13 -14.90 14.74
CA SER A 621 -12.03 -14.78 13.27
C SER A 621 -12.42 -16.05 12.50
N GLY A 622 -12.88 -17.11 13.17
CA GLY A 622 -13.25 -18.39 12.54
C GLY A 622 -12.06 -19.25 12.09
N GLU A 623 -10.85 -18.70 12.07
CA GLU A 623 -9.61 -19.40 11.72
C GLU A 623 -8.55 -19.19 12.79
N THR A 624 -8.50 -20.08 13.79
CA THR A 624 -7.34 -20.14 14.69
C THR A 624 -6.15 -20.73 13.94
N GLY A 625 -5.32 -19.86 13.37
CA GLY A 625 -4.11 -20.24 12.68
C GLY A 625 -3.05 -19.15 12.81
N GLY A 626 -2.31 -19.16 13.93
CA GLY A 626 -0.99 -18.54 13.96
C GLY A 626 -0.11 -19.24 12.92
N GLY A 627 0.08 -18.56 11.80
CA GLY A 627 0.90 -19.02 10.70
C GLY A 627 1.26 -17.83 9.85
N GLU A 628 2.48 -17.34 10.02
CA GLU A 628 3.18 -16.64 8.96
C GLU A 628 3.10 -17.55 7.72
N THR A 629 2.30 -17.13 6.76
CA THR A 629 2.27 -17.74 5.44
C THR A 629 3.56 -17.37 4.75
N GLY A 630 4.50 -18.31 4.75
CA GLY A 630 5.64 -18.28 3.85
C GLY A 630 5.14 -18.24 2.41
N GLY A 631 5.22 -17.07 1.79
CA GLY A 631 5.69 -16.90 0.43
C GLY A 631 7.17 -16.53 0.51
N GLU A 632 7.97 -16.92 -0.47
CA GLU A 632 9.38 -16.54 -0.56
C GLU A 632 9.57 -15.02 -0.34
N PRO A 633 10.42 -14.60 0.63
CA PRO A 633 10.86 -13.23 0.71
C PRO A 633 12.09 -13.06 -0.20
N GLY A 634 11.96 -12.20 -1.20
CA GLY A 634 13.12 -11.50 -1.75
C GLY A 634 13.81 -10.69 -0.65
N ASP A 635 15.13 -10.79 -0.61
CA ASP A 635 16.06 -10.14 0.31
C ASP A 635 15.62 -8.75 0.80
N THR A 636 15.04 -8.68 2.01
CA THR A 636 14.91 -7.44 2.78
C THR A 636 15.05 -7.75 4.26
N GLU A 637 16.27 -8.06 4.68
CA GLU A 637 16.60 -8.17 6.08
C GLU A 637 16.97 -6.79 6.63
N THR A 638 16.27 -6.39 7.69
CA THR A 638 16.57 -5.16 8.44
C THR A 638 17.98 -5.30 9.05
N PRO A 639 18.96 -4.46 8.66
CA PRO A 639 20.33 -4.59 9.16
C PRO A 639 20.40 -4.32 10.67
N VAL A 640 21.14 -5.15 11.41
CA VAL A 640 21.24 -5.05 12.88
C VAL A 640 22.55 -4.38 13.32
N GLU A 641 22.49 -3.62 14.41
CA GLU A 641 23.62 -2.93 15.07
C GLU A 641 23.98 -3.66 16.38
N GLY A 642 25.27 -3.95 16.62
CA GLY A 642 25.77 -4.54 17.86
C GLY A 642 25.97 -6.07 17.91
N GLU A 643 26.20 -6.62 19.12
CA GLU A 643 26.39 -8.06 19.35
C GLU A 643 25.05 -8.81 19.26
N ILE A 644 24.99 -9.84 18.42
CA ILE A 644 23.77 -10.64 18.18
C ILE A 644 24.02 -12.05 18.66
N ILE A 645 23.06 -12.59 19.42
CA ILE A 645 23.00 -13.99 19.82
C ILE A 645 21.66 -14.55 19.38
N CYS A 646 21.69 -15.70 18.72
CA CYS A 646 20.50 -16.42 18.28
C CYS A 646 20.63 -17.91 18.60
N ASP A 647 19.68 -18.44 19.35
CA ASP A 647 19.54 -19.85 19.68
C ASP A 647 18.23 -20.42 19.13
N PHE A 648 18.03 -21.72 19.31
CA PHE A 648 16.89 -22.44 18.73
C PHE A 648 16.04 -23.18 19.77
N THR A 649 16.13 -22.78 21.05
CA THR A 649 15.48 -23.45 22.19
C THR A 649 13.98 -23.64 21.99
N ASN A 650 13.31 -22.68 21.33
CA ASN A 650 11.87 -22.71 21.06
C ASN A 650 11.47 -23.30 19.69
N SER A 651 12.41 -23.96 18.99
CA SER A 651 12.19 -24.45 17.61
C SER A 651 11.86 -23.33 16.61
N THR A 652 12.39 -22.14 16.88
CA THR A 652 12.45 -20.95 16.03
C THR A 652 13.75 -20.22 16.38
N PRO A 653 14.34 -19.42 15.47
CA PRO A 653 15.38 -18.46 15.84
C PRO A 653 14.89 -17.58 17.01
N SER A 654 15.69 -17.44 18.07
CA SER A 654 15.35 -16.57 19.21
C SER A 654 15.59 -15.08 18.94
N ASN A 655 16.26 -14.76 17.83
CA ASN A 655 16.49 -13.40 17.38
C ASN A 655 15.88 -13.20 16.00
N SER A 656 14.97 -12.23 15.88
CA SER A 656 14.26 -11.91 14.63
C SER A 656 15.14 -11.35 13.53
N ALA A 657 16.37 -10.95 13.84
CA ALA A 657 17.41 -10.58 12.89
C ALA A 657 17.89 -11.72 12.00
N ILE A 658 17.75 -12.95 12.50
CA ILE A 658 18.19 -14.15 11.81
C ILE A 658 16.95 -14.83 11.26
N THR A 659 16.83 -14.81 9.94
CA THR A 659 15.78 -15.53 9.23
C THR A 659 16.24 -16.96 8.96
N MET A 660 15.30 -17.88 8.84
CA MET A 660 15.60 -19.27 8.52
C MET A 660 14.53 -19.85 7.62
N THR A 661 14.93 -20.45 6.50
CA THR A 661 14.03 -21.22 5.64
C THR A 661 14.11 -22.71 5.99
N GLY A 662 12.94 -23.34 6.19
CA GLY A 662 12.81 -24.75 6.58
C GLY A 662 11.47 -25.10 7.24
N THR A 663 11.09 -26.38 7.26
CA THR A 663 9.84 -26.85 7.88
C THR A 663 10.01 -27.09 9.40
N LYS A 664 8.89 -27.16 10.15
CA LYS A 664 8.84 -27.43 11.62
C LYS A 664 9.59 -28.69 12.10
N GLU A 665 10.02 -29.57 11.20
CA GLU A 665 10.74 -30.83 11.53
C GLU A 665 12.27 -30.68 11.61
N ASN A 666 12.79 -29.49 11.31
CA ASN A 666 14.23 -29.22 11.22
C ASN A 666 14.94 -29.01 12.56
N TYR A 667 14.29 -29.22 13.70
CA TYR A 667 14.93 -29.10 15.01
C TYR A 667 15.19 -30.46 15.65
N ARG A 668 16.29 -30.56 16.38
CA ARG A 668 16.65 -31.73 17.20
C ARG A 668 16.62 -31.31 18.66
N LYS A 669 15.79 -31.99 19.45
CA LYS A 669 15.80 -31.84 20.90
C LYS A 669 17.09 -32.45 21.46
N GLU A 670 17.93 -31.62 22.05
CA GLU A 670 19.21 -32.00 22.64
C GLU A 670 19.73 -30.91 23.58
N ASP A 671 20.36 -31.31 24.68
CA ASP A 671 20.96 -30.37 25.62
C ASP A 671 22.41 -30.09 25.21
N THR A 672 22.67 -28.89 24.71
CA THR A 672 24.00 -28.40 24.39
C THR A 672 24.41 -27.32 25.38
N ILE A 673 25.54 -27.51 26.07
CA ILE A 673 26.05 -26.55 27.06
C ILE A 673 27.14 -25.70 26.42
N ILE A 674 26.92 -24.38 26.34
CA ILE A 674 27.88 -23.39 25.84
C ILE A 674 28.04 -22.34 26.94
N ASP A 675 29.27 -22.09 27.38
CA ASP A 675 29.60 -21.12 28.43
C ASP A 675 28.76 -21.23 29.72
N GLY A 676 28.31 -22.45 30.05
CA GLY A 676 27.50 -22.74 31.25
C GLY A 676 25.98 -22.58 31.07
N VAL A 677 25.51 -22.18 29.90
CA VAL A 677 24.10 -22.10 29.53
C VAL A 677 23.68 -23.34 28.75
N THR A 678 22.52 -23.92 29.07
CA THR A 678 21.96 -25.09 28.38
C THR A 678 20.94 -24.68 27.33
N TYR A 679 21.20 -25.03 26.07
CA TYR A 679 20.27 -24.87 24.95
C TYR A 679 19.63 -26.22 24.64
N THR A 680 18.30 -26.32 24.74
CA THR A 680 17.58 -27.62 24.74
C THR A 680 17.15 -28.10 23.36
N ASN A 681 17.37 -27.29 22.32
CA ASN A 681 17.12 -27.64 20.93
C ASN A 681 18.27 -27.12 20.05
N SER A 682 18.55 -27.82 18.95
CA SER A 682 19.50 -27.39 17.92
C SER A 682 18.86 -27.51 16.53
N LEU A 683 19.14 -26.54 15.66
CA LEU A 683 18.72 -26.56 14.27
C LEU A 683 19.51 -27.60 13.48
N LYS A 684 18.84 -28.48 12.74
CA LYS A 684 19.47 -29.44 11.82
C LYS A 684 19.75 -28.74 10.50
N MET A 685 21.01 -28.80 10.06
CA MET A 685 21.40 -28.29 8.75
C MET A 685 21.23 -29.40 7.71
N GLU A 686 20.07 -29.40 7.06
CA GLU A 686 19.67 -30.36 6.02
C GLU A 686 19.66 -29.72 4.61
N SER A 687 19.41 -30.52 3.58
CA SER A 687 19.31 -29.99 2.22
C SER A 687 18.05 -29.13 2.13
N GLY A 688 18.22 -27.82 1.87
CA GLY A 688 17.12 -26.84 1.89
C GLY A 688 16.94 -26.11 3.22
N THR A 689 17.80 -26.34 4.23
CA THR A 689 17.90 -25.46 5.40
C THR A 689 18.88 -24.32 5.10
N GLU A 690 18.39 -23.09 5.17
CA GLU A 690 19.20 -21.88 5.08
C GLU A 690 18.90 -20.95 6.24
N ILE A 691 19.93 -20.25 6.70
CA ILE A 691 19.83 -19.19 7.69
C ILE A 691 20.35 -17.93 6.99
N SER A 692 19.58 -16.86 6.99
CA SER A 692 19.98 -15.59 6.40
C SER A 692 19.98 -14.50 7.47
N PHE A 693 20.87 -13.53 7.34
CA PHE A 693 20.94 -12.34 8.18
C PHE A 693 21.79 -11.25 7.50
N SER A 694 21.52 -9.97 7.81
CA SER A 694 22.22 -8.83 7.24
C SER A 694 22.87 -7.98 8.34
N THR A 695 24.13 -7.57 8.10
CA THR A 695 24.95 -6.85 9.07
C THR A 695 25.22 -5.41 8.60
N THR A 696 25.21 -4.45 9.53
CA THR A 696 25.50 -3.01 9.28
C THR A 696 26.98 -2.67 9.28
N GLU A 697 27.82 -3.57 9.78
CA GLU A 697 29.25 -3.40 9.95
C GLU A 697 29.94 -4.76 9.82
N LYS A 698 31.27 -4.75 9.73
CA LYS A 698 32.07 -5.99 9.66
C LYS A 698 31.94 -6.78 10.96
N MET A 699 31.56 -8.05 10.88
CA MET A 699 31.30 -8.91 12.05
C MET A 699 32.22 -10.13 12.13
N THR A 700 32.44 -10.62 13.34
CA THR A 700 32.89 -11.99 13.60
C THR A 700 31.67 -12.89 13.77
N LEU A 701 31.50 -13.87 12.89
CA LEU A 701 30.49 -14.93 12.98
C LEU A 701 31.06 -16.14 13.71
N THR A 702 30.45 -16.51 14.84
CA THR A 702 30.73 -17.74 15.57
C THR A 702 29.50 -18.64 15.60
N ILE A 703 29.66 -19.89 15.18
CA ILE A 703 28.62 -20.92 15.18
C ILE A 703 29.03 -22.02 16.16
N TYR A 704 28.16 -22.36 17.10
CA TYR A 704 28.34 -23.48 18.02
C TYR A 704 27.43 -24.63 17.62
N PHE A 705 28.02 -25.81 17.45
CA PHE A 705 27.29 -26.99 16.99
C PHE A 705 26.65 -27.75 18.17
N GLY A 706 25.48 -28.34 17.91
CA GLY A 706 24.75 -29.14 18.89
C GLY A 706 25.52 -30.38 19.34
N SER A 707 25.20 -30.87 20.54
CA SER A 707 25.88 -31.98 21.21
C SER A 707 26.03 -33.24 20.36
N SER A 708 25.07 -33.48 19.46
CA SER A 708 24.96 -34.64 18.57
C SER A 708 25.64 -34.48 17.22
N SER A 709 26.11 -33.29 16.89
CA SER A 709 26.84 -33.07 15.66
C SER A 709 28.16 -33.85 15.69
N THR A 710 28.46 -34.57 14.61
CA THR A 710 29.73 -35.31 14.42
C THR A 710 30.61 -34.70 13.33
N LYS A 711 30.11 -33.63 12.69
CA LYS A 711 30.75 -32.81 11.67
C LYS A 711 30.53 -31.35 12.03
N TYR A 712 31.48 -30.50 11.67
CA TYR A 712 31.50 -29.09 12.10
C TYR A 712 31.76 -28.14 10.92
N ASN A 713 31.41 -28.56 9.71
CA ASN A 713 31.62 -27.76 8.52
C ASN A 713 30.29 -27.19 8.05
N ILE A 714 30.28 -25.90 7.72
CA ILE A 714 29.11 -25.19 7.20
C ILE A 714 29.53 -24.30 6.04
N LYS A 715 28.60 -23.93 5.15
CA LYS A 715 28.87 -22.91 4.15
C LYS A 715 28.41 -21.56 4.68
N VAL A 716 29.24 -20.55 4.51
CA VAL A 716 28.89 -19.14 4.70
C VAL A 716 29.08 -18.49 3.33
N ASP A 717 28.03 -17.89 2.77
CA ASP A 717 28.04 -17.26 1.44
C ASP A 717 28.58 -18.19 0.34
N ASP A 718 28.06 -19.43 0.35
CA ASP A 718 28.47 -20.55 -0.51
C ASP A 718 29.92 -21.04 -0.35
N VAL A 719 30.71 -20.43 0.53
CA VAL A 719 32.07 -20.85 0.86
C VAL A 719 32.06 -21.81 2.04
N LYS A 720 32.60 -23.03 1.84
CA LYS A 720 32.75 -24.01 2.92
C LYS A 720 33.80 -23.53 3.94
N ILE A 721 33.38 -23.38 5.20
CA ILE A 721 34.24 -23.07 6.33
C ILE A 721 34.36 -24.33 7.22
N GLU A 722 35.58 -24.66 7.65
CA GLU A 722 35.86 -25.83 8.49
C GLU A 722 35.86 -25.47 9.97
N GLY A 723 35.09 -26.21 10.79
CA GLY A 723 34.99 -25.98 12.24
C GLY A 723 35.96 -26.82 13.07
N ASP A 724 36.22 -26.36 14.29
CA ASP A 724 37.12 -27.03 15.24
C ASP A 724 36.36 -28.09 16.05
N SER A 725 36.76 -29.35 15.85
CA SER A 725 36.19 -30.50 16.56
C SER A 725 36.42 -30.50 18.07
N SER A 726 37.42 -29.76 18.58
CA SER A 726 37.76 -29.69 19.99
C SER A 726 36.81 -28.75 20.74
N SER A 727 36.52 -27.60 20.16
CA SER A 727 35.57 -26.61 20.69
C SER A 727 34.13 -26.84 20.23
N LYS A 728 33.91 -27.72 19.24
CA LYS A 728 32.63 -27.89 18.55
C LYS A 728 32.04 -26.58 18.06
N SER A 729 32.90 -25.70 17.55
CA SER A 729 32.51 -24.40 17.05
C SER A 729 33.28 -24.05 15.78
N LEU A 730 32.80 -23.02 15.11
CA LEU A 730 33.42 -22.43 13.92
C LEU A 730 33.40 -20.91 14.08
N THR A 731 34.44 -20.23 13.59
CA THR A 731 34.51 -18.77 13.62
C THR A 731 35.09 -18.25 12.31
N THR A 732 34.44 -17.27 11.71
CA THR A 732 34.90 -16.59 10.49
C THR A 732 34.56 -15.11 10.55
N THR A 733 35.25 -14.31 9.75
CA THR A 733 34.89 -12.91 9.53
C THR A 733 33.92 -12.82 8.35
N ILE A 734 32.93 -11.95 8.47
CA ILE A 734 31.99 -11.58 7.41
C ILE A 734 32.02 -10.06 7.24
N GLU A 735 31.93 -9.60 6.00
CA GLU A 735 31.89 -8.16 5.69
C GLU A 735 30.51 -7.58 5.99
N GLN A 736 30.34 -6.26 5.92
CA GLN A 736 29.01 -5.65 5.97
C GLN A 736 28.14 -6.12 4.78
N GLY A 737 26.86 -6.38 5.03
CA GLY A 737 25.88 -6.77 3.99
C GLY A 737 25.09 -8.02 4.36
N SER A 738 24.45 -8.63 3.37
CA SER A 738 23.63 -9.83 3.52
C SER A 738 24.48 -11.10 3.47
N HIS A 739 24.17 -12.03 4.37
CA HIS A 739 24.86 -13.31 4.49
C HIS A 739 23.89 -14.46 4.58
N LYS A 740 24.37 -15.62 4.11
CA LYS A 740 23.64 -16.89 4.23
C LYS A 740 24.52 -18.00 4.78
N ILE A 741 23.95 -18.82 5.66
CA ILE A 741 24.55 -20.04 6.17
C ILE A 741 23.76 -21.23 5.62
N THR A 742 24.43 -22.07 4.85
CA THR A 742 23.84 -23.28 4.26
C THR A 742 24.65 -24.52 4.58
N LYS A 743 24.06 -25.69 4.36
CA LYS A 743 24.69 -26.97 4.67
C LYS A 743 25.97 -27.21 3.85
N ALA A 744 27.08 -27.50 4.55
CA ALA A 744 28.24 -28.19 3.96
C ALA A 744 28.20 -29.69 4.29
N ASP A 745 28.17 -30.03 5.58
CA ASP A 745 27.97 -31.39 6.08
C ASP A 745 26.69 -31.46 6.93
N SER A 746 26.07 -32.64 7.06
CA SER A 746 24.96 -32.83 8.02
C SER A 746 25.44 -32.59 9.44
N CYS A 747 24.93 -31.53 10.08
CA CYS A 747 25.28 -31.10 11.43
C CYS A 747 24.05 -30.49 12.13
N THR A 748 24.18 -30.20 13.43
CA THR A 748 23.20 -29.39 14.17
C THR A 748 23.85 -28.13 14.73
N ILE A 749 23.14 -27.00 14.73
CA ILE A 749 23.58 -25.70 15.27
C ILE A 749 22.77 -25.39 16.53
N ALA A 750 23.44 -25.17 17.65
CA ALA A 750 22.81 -24.80 18.91
C ALA A 750 22.73 -23.28 19.11
N LEU A 751 23.75 -22.55 18.64
CA LEU A 751 23.87 -21.11 18.86
C LEU A 751 24.63 -20.45 17.69
N ILE A 752 24.15 -19.29 17.27
CA ILE A 752 24.85 -18.36 16.38
C ILE A 752 25.15 -17.09 17.17
N LYS A 753 26.37 -16.58 17.02
CA LYS A 753 26.83 -15.35 17.64
C LYS A 753 27.52 -14.47 16.61
N LEU A 754 27.12 -13.21 16.50
CA LEU A 754 27.77 -12.17 15.72
C LEU A 754 28.34 -11.11 16.66
N THR A 755 29.57 -10.68 16.42
CA THR A 755 30.23 -9.68 17.25
C THR A 755 30.93 -8.64 16.37
N PRO A 756 30.66 -7.33 16.55
CA PRO A 756 31.33 -6.26 15.81
C PRO A 756 32.86 -6.37 15.89
N ILE A 757 33.52 -6.20 14.75
CA ILE A 757 34.98 -6.05 14.71
C ILE A 757 35.26 -4.55 14.80
N ALA A 758 35.78 -4.11 15.94
CA ALA A 758 36.25 -2.73 16.07
C ALA A 758 37.33 -2.44 15.02
N GLU A 759 37.08 -1.48 14.13
CA GLU A 759 38.08 -0.94 13.20
C GLU A 759 39.11 -0.04 13.89
#